data_AF-A0A8J3I1Y2-F1
#
_entry.id   AF-A0A8J3I1Y2-F1
#
_cell.length_a   1.000
_cell.length_b   1.000
_cell.length_c   1.000
_cell.angle_alpha   90.00
_cell.angle_beta   90.00
_cell.angle_gamma   90.00
#
_symmetry.space_group_name_H-M   'P 1'
#
loop_
_entity.id
_entity.type
_entity.pdbx_description
1 polymer ?
#
loop_
_entity_poly.entity_id
_entity_poly.type
_entity_poly.pdbx_seq_one_letter_code
_entity_poly.pdbx_strand_id
1 'polypeptide(L)'
;MAADAFELFYSYANEDERLLKKLEKHLSLLSRQNLISAWQKQNILAGTLWDQELREHLKTAHIILLLVSANFIASDYCFSVEMQEALRRHKVGDAHVIPILLQPCDWEYAPFGPLKVLPSNRKPVTMWSNENAAFANIAKGVRKAVNEMNGVEEPDDEDTTEEKKTTKGGGVGRKNMARTPQNIDKKFLNKVTNQYYAELKGYQEVANYELGLRAAFQNMLSAVAKYCGWSLAPEMTIEKIRPDGVVLDEFRIRRGYWEAKGPKTDLEAEITKKIAAGYPLINTVFEDSKRAVLFQGKRRTPNDYDLTDKNRVIDLLRDFFTYVEPDIENFEEAVDEFKERIPEHAQALLNIIAEEHKLNKKFQVAFTAFAEVCRTSLDPKMNNDAIDEMLIQHLLTERLFRTVFNNPDFVRRNVIAAEIEKVIDALASRSFNRNEFLKTLDRFYVAIEKAAKGRENWSERQEFLNTVYERFFQGFSVKQADVHGIVYTPQEIVNFMVDSVDEVLKSEFGKSIETSGVKILDPATGTGNFIVNLIRRIDDFSLEAKYKEDLFCNEIMLLPYYISSLNIEHEYYAKMGQYEPFEGVCFADSLELAEGKQMRLEMFVEENTERVKREKDADITVVLGNPPYNVGQKSENDNNKNRKYPIVDESVYEKYVRGSNATNTRALSDAYVKFFRWATDRLQDNDGIVCFVSNNSFLDSYAFDGFRKRLADEFTQIYHIDLGGNARKRKGGNVFGIMVGVGITILVRNRAHVNQHKPAIINYYKVDDNLKGTAKLKFLAEAGSIKGITWQILQPDENYTWITEGLHKEFAMFLAMGNKDAKAANNVDAGGAEFRSIFKAYSPGIQTNRDSWMYDFDKNKLAEKAKRIIDTYNLEMTRWQKAGSPKDIDNFVLADETKIKWSSRLKECLARGIEAHFNSNAIRNAFYRPYTRKYLYFDSIMNHRQGVFQSIYPQPICETDNTVIWLKVGAEWPTFALAVNAFPDLLPQGASQCFPFYTYSKDGSNRRENITNWALKQFREKYGSEVTKRDIFHYVYAMLHHPQYRELYSENLKRDLPHIPLLLNEESFEACVSVGKQLMDLHVNYEQAEEYDLKANSNKDIPMVQRLYVKKMKLSADKTSLIMSEGLTLQGIPQECFEYRLGNRSALDWVIDQYQVSTDKRSGLESDPNRLDDAQYIMRLVKQVVTVSVKTVELVKELEEAVTAEDWLGAQTEESLEEPA
;
A
#
# COMPACT_ATOMS: atom_id res chain seq x y z
N MET A 1 54.96 20.04 -11.57
CA MET A 1 54.98 21.17 -10.64
C MET A 1 53.70 21.11 -9.84
N ALA A 2 53.75 21.06 -8.51
CA ALA A 2 52.53 21.18 -7.72
C ALA A 2 51.98 22.60 -7.96
N ALA A 3 50.72 22.73 -8.37
CA ALA A 3 50.11 24.06 -8.50
C ALA A 3 50.04 24.68 -7.10
N ASP A 4 50.59 25.88 -6.93
CA ASP A 4 50.46 26.63 -5.68
C ASP A 4 48.98 26.96 -5.43
N ALA A 5 48.53 26.86 -4.18
CA ALA A 5 47.13 27.11 -3.82
C ALA A 5 46.79 28.59 -4.03
N PHE A 6 45.57 28.89 -4.48
CA PHE A 6 45.12 30.28 -4.62
C PHE A 6 44.86 30.92 -3.25
N GLU A 7 45.55 32.02 -2.98
CA GLU A 7 45.34 32.81 -1.76
C GLU A 7 43.95 33.47 -1.76
N LEU A 8 43.18 33.23 -0.70
CA LEU A 8 41.81 33.70 -0.51
C LEU A 8 41.75 34.80 0.56
N PHE A 9 41.14 35.94 0.23
CA PHE A 9 40.86 37.03 1.16
C PHE A 9 39.34 37.21 1.36
N TYR A 10 38.91 37.41 2.61
CA TYR A 10 37.52 37.73 2.94
C TYR A 10 37.40 39.20 3.33
N SER A 11 36.63 39.98 2.58
CA SER A 11 36.22 41.33 2.98
C SER A 11 34.83 41.24 3.60
N TYR A 12 34.70 41.56 4.89
CA TYR A 12 33.47 41.37 5.67
C TYR A 12 33.38 42.37 6.82
N ALA A 13 32.16 42.77 7.19
CA ALA A 13 31.92 43.54 8.41
C ALA A 13 32.05 42.62 9.64
N ASN A 14 32.59 43.10 10.76
CA ASN A 14 32.85 42.26 11.94
C ASN A 14 31.56 41.58 12.46
N GLU A 15 30.41 42.21 12.27
CA GLU A 15 29.08 41.70 12.62
C GLU A 15 28.71 40.41 11.88
N ASP A 16 29.33 40.13 10.73
CA ASP A 16 29.07 38.95 9.90
C ASP A 16 30.03 37.77 10.18
N GLU A 17 30.91 37.89 11.18
CA GLU A 17 31.93 36.88 11.50
C GLU A 17 31.34 35.48 11.75
N ARG A 18 30.12 35.39 12.30
CA ARG A 18 29.41 34.11 12.50
C ARG A 18 29.17 33.38 11.17
N LEU A 19 28.81 34.10 10.11
CA LEU A 19 28.51 33.54 8.81
C LEU A 19 29.80 33.23 8.03
N LEU A 20 30.84 34.05 8.18
CA LEU A 20 32.19 33.73 7.70
C LEU A 20 32.68 32.39 8.25
N LYS A 21 32.61 32.17 9.58
CA LYS A 21 33.04 30.90 10.21
C LYS A 21 32.28 29.69 9.69
N LYS A 22 31.02 29.85 9.27
CA LYS A 22 30.26 28.77 8.62
C LYS A 22 30.76 28.54 7.20
N LEU A 23 30.96 29.61 6.41
CA LEU A 23 31.50 29.51 5.06
C LEU A 23 32.87 28.82 5.04
N GLU A 24 33.78 29.17 5.95
CA GLU A 24 35.10 28.54 6.07
C GLU A 24 35.01 27.02 6.28
N LYS A 25 34.05 26.54 7.08
CA LYS A 25 33.82 25.10 7.27
C LYS A 25 33.43 24.41 5.97
N HIS A 26 32.59 25.06 5.15
CA HIS A 26 32.16 24.53 3.85
C HIS A 26 33.26 24.61 2.78
N LEU A 27 34.19 25.56 2.90
CA LEU A 27 35.38 25.66 2.04
C LEU A 27 36.54 24.73 2.46
N SER A 28 36.43 24.06 3.63
CA SER A 28 37.49 23.22 4.18
C SER A 28 37.97 22.10 3.25
N LEU A 29 37.09 21.56 2.40
CA LEU A 29 37.48 20.54 1.42
C LEU A 29 38.39 21.12 0.32
N LEU A 30 38.13 22.34 -0.16
CA LEU A 30 38.99 23.00 -1.15
C LEU A 30 40.36 23.30 -0.54
N SER A 31 40.39 23.72 0.74
CA SER A 31 41.63 23.95 1.47
C SER A 31 42.42 22.66 1.69
N ARG A 32 41.77 21.55 2.09
CA ARG A 32 42.42 20.22 2.23
C ARG A 32 42.94 19.65 0.92
N GLN A 33 42.34 20.05 -0.21
CA GLN A 33 42.79 19.68 -1.55
C GLN A 33 43.92 20.60 -2.08
N ASN A 34 44.41 21.54 -1.26
CA ASN A 34 45.42 22.52 -1.63
C ASN A 34 45.02 23.39 -2.85
N LEU A 35 43.71 23.59 -3.05
CA LEU A 35 43.18 24.43 -4.13
C LEU A 35 43.10 25.91 -3.71
N ILE A 36 42.88 26.16 -2.42
CA ILE A 36 42.85 27.49 -1.83
C ILE A 36 43.61 27.52 -0.50
N SER A 37 44.18 28.66 -0.15
CA SER A 37 44.72 28.94 1.17
C SER A 37 44.11 30.24 1.70
N ALA A 38 43.38 30.17 2.81
CA ALA A 38 42.78 31.34 3.45
C ALA A 38 43.70 31.88 4.55
N TRP A 39 43.96 33.18 4.53
CA TRP A 39 44.67 33.86 5.62
C TRP A 39 43.77 34.04 6.85
N GLN A 40 44.28 33.74 8.05
CA GLN A 40 43.54 33.86 9.31
C GLN A 40 44.00 35.06 10.13
N LYS A 41 43.05 35.91 10.54
CA LYS A 41 43.21 37.13 11.36
C LYS A 41 43.92 36.91 12.72
N GLN A 42 44.13 35.66 13.14
CA GLN A 42 44.70 35.28 14.45
C GLN A 42 46.23 35.12 14.47
N ASN A 43 46.93 35.31 13.35
CA ASN A 43 48.39 35.15 13.25
C ASN A 43 49.21 36.46 13.37
N ILE A 44 48.56 37.58 13.69
CA ILE A 44 49.22 38.88 13.82
C ILE A 44 49.92 38.99 15.18
N LEU A 45 51.24 39.20 15.17
CA LEU A 45 52.06 39.39 16.37
C LEU A 45 51.67 40.70 17.09
N ALA A 46 51.43 40.63 18.41
CA ALA A 46 51.12 41.83 19.21
C ALA A 46 52.23 42.90 19.04
N GLY A 47 51.86 44.06 18.49
CA GLY A 47 52.79 45.17 18.20
C GLY A 47 52.97 45.52 16.71
N THR A 48 52.35 44.77 15.78
CA THR A 48 52.30 45.13 14.35
C THR A 48 51.09 46.02 14.02
N LEU A 49 51.25 46.94 13.05
CA LEU A 49 50.16 47.80 12.58
C LEU A 49 49.18 46.96 11.74
N TRP A 50 48.09 46.53 12.38
CA TRP A 50 47.02 45.67 11.83
C TRP A 50 46.56 46.06 10.41
N ASP A 51 46.50 47.37 10.13
CA ASP A 51 46.07 47.93 8.85
C ASP A 51 47.07 47.72 7.70
N GLN A 52 48.37 47.58 7.98
CA GLN A 52 49.40 47.35 6.96
C GLN A 52 49.38 45.89 6.46
N GLU A 53 49.22 44.92 7.35
CA GLU A 53 49.25 43.49 7.03
C GLU A 53 47.97 43.05 6.29
N LEU A 54 46.80 43.58 6.69
CA LEU A 54 45.53 43.35 6.00
C LEU A 54 45.57 43.88 4.54
N ARG A 55 46.21 45.04 4.33
CA ARG A 55 46.40 45.63 2.98
C ARG A 55 47.40 44.86 2.13
N GLU A 56 48.41 44.23 2.73
CA GLU A 56 49.33 43.35 1.99
C GLU A 56 48.58 42.11 1.47
N HIS A 57 47.81 41.42 2.31
CA HIS A 57 47.03 40.26 1.87
C HIS A 57 45.91 40.62 0.88
N LEU A 58 45.26 41.78 1.03
CA LEU A 58 44.33 42.28 0.02
C LEU A 58 45.02 42.60 -1.32
N LYS A 59 46.33 42.90 -1.34
CA LYS A 59 47.12 43.16 -2.56
C LYS A 59 47.72 41.90 -3.18
N THR A 60 47.91 40.83 -2.42
CA THR A 60 48.49 39.56 -2.92
C THR A 60 47.44 38.49 -3.21
N ALA A 61 46.25 38.56 -2.59
CA ALA A 61 45.22 37.55 -2.76
C ALA A 61 44.82 37.34 -4.22
N HIS A 62 44.64 36.08 -4.60
CA HIS A 62 44.23 35.68 -5.94
C HIS A 62 42.71 35.71 -6.08
N ILE A 63 41.99 35.38 -5.00
CA ILE A 63 40.53 35.39 -4.94
C ILE A 63 40.09 36.24 -3.76
N ILE A 64 39.15 37.15 -3.99
CA ILE A 64 38.61 38.06 -2.97
C ILE A 64 37.11 37.84 -2.86
N LEU A 65 36.65 37.42 -1.68
CA LEU A 65 35.23 37.21 -1.40
C LEU A 65 34.66 38.43 -0.66
N LEU A 66 33.70 39.11 -1.27
CA LEU A 66 32.97 40.21 -0.62
C LEU A 66 31.76 39.62 0.10
N LEU A 67 31.75 39.60 1.43
CA LEU A 67 30.63 39.07 2.21
C LEU A 67 29.57 40.16 2.37
N VAL A 68 28.65 40.21 1.41
CA VAL A 68 27.68 41.29 1.23
C VAL A 68 26.51 41.13 2.20
N SER A 69 26.32 42.15 3.04
CA SER A 69 25.22 42.33 3.98
C SER A 69 24.92 43.83 4.10
N ALA A 70 23.86 44.19 4.83
CA ALA A 70 23.60 45.60 5.14
C ALA A 70 24.76 46.22 5.96
N ASN A 71 25.41 45.44 6.84
CA ASN A 71 26.56 45.89 7.64
C ASN A 71 27.81 46.12 6.77
N PHE A 72 28.03 45.25 5.80
CA PHE A 72 29.12 45.40 4.83
C PHE A 72 28.99 46.70 4.02
N ILE A 73 27.78 47.01 3.55
CA ILE A 73 27.50 48.23 2.78
C ILE A 73 27.62 49.49 3.65
N ALA A 74 27.21 49.42 4.92
CA ALA A 74 27.27 50.54 5.86
C ALA A 74 28.69 50.83 6.39
N SER A 75 29.65 49.93 6.19
CA SER A 75 31.03 50.08 6.67
C SER A 75 31.85 50.93 5.72
N ASP A 76 32.22 52.15 6.15
CA ASP A 76 33.06 53.07 5.37
C ASP A 76 34.38 52.42 4.92
N TYR A 77 34.96 51.57 5.77
CA TYR A 77 36.22 50.89 5.46
C TYR A 77 36.03 49.74 4.47
N CYS A 78 35.08 48.83 4.71
CA CYS A 78 34.85 47.68 3.83
C CYS A 78 34.35 48.12 2.45
N PHE A 79 33.40 49.06 2.42
CA PHE A 79 32.75 49.49 1.18
C PHE A 79 33.59 50.51 0.39
N SER A 80 34.22 51.48 1.05
CA SER A 80 34.92 52.56 0.34
C SER A 80 36.41 52.30 0.13
N VAL A 81 37.03 51.40 0.89
CA VAL A 81 38.47 51.09 0.79
C VAL A 81 38.71 49.69 0.23
N GLU A 82 38.28 48.64 0.94
CA GLU A 82 38.59 47.26 0.55
C GLU A 82 37.90 46.83 -0.75
N MET A 83 36.60 47.12 -0.87
CA MET A 83 35.82 46.77 -2.06
C MET A 83 36.31 47.53 -3.30
N GLN A 84 36.67 48.81 -3.18
CA GLN A 84 37.20 49.60 -4.30
C GLN A 84 38.54 49.06 -4.80
N GLU A 85 39.46 48.69 -3.89
CA GLU A 85 40.73 48.08 -4.28
C GLU A 85 40.53 46.68 -4.86
N ALA A 86 39.62 45.87 -4.30
CA ALA A 86 39.25 44.57 -4.83
C ALA A 86 38.72 44.68 -6.28
N LEU A 87 37.79 45.60 -6.54
CA LEU A 87 37.26 45.84 -7.89
C LEU A 87 38.30 46.41 -8.84
N ARG A 88 39.21 47.26 -8.37
CA ARG A 88 40.34 47.75 -9.18
C ARG A 88 41.20 46.57 -9.64
N ARG A 89 41.59 45.68 -8.72
CA ARG A 89 42.36 44.46 -9.01
C ARG A 89 41.61 43.51 -9.93
N HIS A 90 40.30 43.36 -9.74
CA HIS A 90 39.46 42.58 -10.64
C HIS A 90 39.45 43.09 -12.07
N LYS A 91 39.31 44.41 -12.24
CA LYS A 91 39.22 45.04 -13.56
C LYS A 91 40.53 44.94 -14.36
N VAL A 92 41.68 44.92 -13.68
CA VAL A 92 42.99 44.76 -14.33
C VAL A 92 43.46 43.30 -14.43
N GLY A 93 42.67 42.35 -13.89
CA GLY A 93 42.97 40.92 -13.94
C GLY A 93 43.90 40.41 -12.83
N ASP A 94 44.26 41.23 -11.84
CA ASP A 94 45.18 40.88 -10.75
C ASP A 94 44.54 39.99 -9.67
N ALA A 95 43.20 39.96 -9.59
CA ALA A 95 42.45 39.11 -8.65
C ALA A 95 41.05 38.78 -9.18
N HIS A 96 40.48 37.66 -8.75
CA HIS A 96 39.09 37.31 -9.05
C HIS A 96 38.18 37.66 -7.87
N VAL A 97 37.22 38.58 -8.07
CA VAL A 97 36.31 39.06 -7.01
C VAL A 97 34.96 38.38 -7.12
N ILE A 98 34.48 37.80 -6.02
CA ILE A 98 33.18 37.11 -5.96
C ILE A 98 32.34 37.69 -4.81
N PRO A 99 31.23 38.39 -5.10
CA PRO A 99 30.30 38.81 -4.07
C PRO A 99 29.47 37.64 -3.55
N ILE A 100 29.41 37.48 -2.22
CA ILE A 100 28.63 36.46 -1.52
C ILE A 100 27.52 37.16 -0.72
N LEU A 101 26.27 36.95 -1.13
CA LEU A 101 25.09 37.49 -0.47
C LEU A 101 24.82 36.74 0.83
N LEU A 102 25.13 37.35 1.96
CA LEU A 102 24.87 36.77 3.27
C LEU A 102 23.46 37.09 3.77
N GLN A 103 23.05 38.34 3.64
CA GLN A 103 21.78 38.86 4.14
C GLN A 103 21.05 39.69 3.06
N PRO A 104 19.72 39.89 3.18
CA PRO A 104 18.98 40.78 2.29
C PRO A 104 19.48 42.22 2.43
N CYS A 105 19.93 42.81 1.33
CA CYS A 105 20.34 44.21 1.24
C CYS A 105 20.26 44.69 -0.22
N ASP A 106 20.27 46.00 -0.42
CA ASP A 106 20.21 46.60 -1.76
C ASP A 106 21.59 46.61 -2.44
N TRP A 107 22.00 45.45 -2.97
CA TRP A 107 23.34 45.23 -3.52
C TRP A 107 23.41 45.41 -5.04
N GLU A 108 22.27 45.33 -5.75
CA GLU A 108 22.24 45.31 -7.22
C GLU A 108 22.74 46.63 -7.83
N TYR A 109 22.61 47.74 -7.10
CA TYR A 109 23.10 49.06 -7.49
C TYR A 109 24.51 49.39 -6.95
N ALA A 110 25.14 48.49 -6.20
CA ALA A 110 26.49 48.70 -5.69
C ALA A 110 27.54 48.57 -6.82
N PRO A 111 28.76 49.15 -6.67
CA PRO A 111 29.81 49.06 -7.69
C PRO A 111 30.20 47.63 -8.12
N PHE A 112 29.99 46.63 -7.25
CA PHE A 112 30.22 45.21 -7.55
C PHE A 112 28.98 44.48 -8.09
N GLY A 113 27.81 45.14 -8.16
CA GLY A 113 26.53 44.59 -8.62
C GLY A 113 26.54 43.94 -10.01
N PRO A 114 27.35 44.41 -10.99
CA PRO A 114 27.50 43.73 -12.27
C PRO A 114 28.22 42.37 -12.22
N LEU A 115 28.91 42.03 -11.12
CA LEU A 115 29.62 40.75 -10.98
C LEU A 115 28.65 39.60 -10.68
N LYS A 116 29.03 38.38 -11.07
CA LYS A 116 28.26 37.17 -10.78
C LYS A 116 28.32 36.87 -9.27
N VAL A 117 27.18 36.97 -8.60
CA VAL A 117 27.07 36.74 -7.15
C VAL A 117 26.83 35.27 -6.79
N LEU A 118 27.24 34.89 -5.59
CA LEU A 118 26.87 33.63 -4.94
C LEU A 118 25.99 33.90 -3.70
N PRO A 119 25.05 33.02 -3.31
CA PRO A 119 24.67 31.77 -3.97
C PRO A 119 24.11 31.98 -5.39
N SER A 120 24.22 30.96 -6.26
CA SER A 120 23.94 31.08 -7.71
C SER A 120 22.50 31.44 -8.06
N ASN A 121 21.56 31.27 -7.13
CA ASN A 121 20.16 31.67 -7.28
C ASN A 121 19.88 33.12 -6.82
N ARG A 122 20.93 33.92 -6.53
CA ARG A 122 20.87 35.30 -6.02
C ARG A 122 20.10 35.48 -4.70
N LYS A 123 19.77 34.39 -4.01
CA LYS A 123 19.06 34.43 -2.72
C LYS A 123 20.09 34.48 -1.59
N PRO A 124 20.06 35.49 -0.69
CA PRO A 124 21.01 35.60 0.40
C PRO A 124 20.99 34.38 1.32
N VAL A 125 22.13 34.01 1.90
CA VAL A 125 22.28 32.80 2.73
C VAL A 125 21.21 32.69 3.83
N THR A 126 20.90 33.78 4.53
CA THR A 126 19.90 33.78 5.61
C THR A 126 18.46 33.56 5.15
N MET A 127 18.18 33.68 3.85
CA MET A 127 16.86 33.45 3.26
C MET A 127 16.69 32.02 2.75
N TRP A 128 17.75 31.21 2.69
CA TRP A 128 17.62 29.79 2.34
C TRP A 128 16.96 29.02 3.49
N SER A 129 16.05 28.09 3.16
CA SER A 129 15.45 27.19 4.15
C SER A 129 16.48 26.32 4.87
N ASN A 130 17.67 26.15 4.29
CA ASN A 130 18.82 25.51 4.91
C ASN A 130 20.10 26.31 4.59
N GLU A 131 20.65 27.02 5.58
CA GLU A 131 21.90 27.79 5.42
C GLU A 131 23.08 26.90 4.96
N ASN A 132 23.15 25.63 5.38
CA ASN A 132 24.22 24.71 4.94
C ASN A 132 24.10 24.36 3.46
N ALA A 133 22.88 24.29 2.91
CA ALA A 133 22.69 24.10 1.47
C ALA A 133 23.14 25.35 0.68
N ALA A 134 22.90 26.55 1.23
CA ALA A 134 23.39 27.80 0.65
C ALA A 134 24.93 27.85 0.65
N PHE A 135 25.57 27.54 1.78
CA PHE A 135 27.03 27.48 1.88
C PHE A 135 27.65 26.37 1.01
N ALA A 136 26.99 25.23 0.86
CA ALA A 136 27.42 24.18 -0.07
C ALA A 136 27.33 24.64 -1.53
N ASN A 137 26.29 25.42 -1.89
CA ASN A 137 26.18 26.04 -3.20
C ASN A 137 27.30 27.08 -3.43
N ILE A 138 27.59 27.92 -2.44
CA ILE A 138 28.71 28.86 -2.48
C ILE A 138 30.04 28.12 -2.66
N ALA A 139 30.29 27.05 -1.89
CA ALA A 139 31.53 26.27 -1.99
C ALA A 139 31.71 25.62 -3.37
N LYS A 140 30.62 25.18 -4.01
CA LYS A 140 30.64 24.73 -5.41
C LYS A 140 30.98 25.86 -6.38
N GLY A 141 30.39 27.05 -6.19
CA GLY A 141 30.69 28.22 -7.02
C GLY A 141 32.15 28.67 -6.91
N VAL A 142 32.71 28.70 -5.70
CA VAL A 142 34.14 29.01 -5.49
C VAL A 142 35.04 27.93 -6.11
N ARG A 143 34.68 26.65 -6.01
CA ARG A 143 35.39 25.56 -6.69
C ARG A 143 35.42 25.75 -8.21
N LYS A 144 34.27 26.11 -8.79
CA LYS A 144 34.17 26.36 -10.23
C LYS A 144 35.12 27.49 -10.66
N ALA A 145 35.12 28.61 -9.95
CA ALA A 145 36.04 29.72 -10.21
C ALA A 145 37.52 29.29 -10.11
N VAL A 146 37.88 28.48 -9.09
CA VAL A 146 39.24 27.94 -8.95
C VAL A 146 39.62 26.98 -10.08
N ASN A 147 38.69 26.14 -10.52
CA ASN A 147 38.92 25.20 -11.63
C ASN A 147 39.12 25.95 -12.97
N GLU A 148 38.31 26.98 -13.22
CA GLU A 148 38.44 27.88 -14.38
C GLU A 148 39.80 28.60 -14.36
N MET A 149 40.22 29.13 -13.20
CA MET A 149 41.55 29.76 -13.04
C MET A 149 42.72 28.77 -13.21
N ASN A 150 42.49 27.48 -12.99
CA ASN A 150 43.46 26.40 -13.24
C ASN A 150 43.44 25.86 -14.68
N GLY A 151 42.60 26.41 -15.58
CA GLY A 151 42.48 25.96 -16.97
C GLY A 151 41.82 24.59 -17.13
N VAL A 152 41.03 24.16 -16.15
CA VAL A 152 40.21 22.94 -16.23
C VAL A 152 38.82 23.34 -16.72
N GLU A 153 38.52 23.10 -17.99
CA GLU A 153 37.16 23.24 -18.53
C GLU A 153 36.26 22.14 -17.94
N GLU A 154 35.46 22.51 -16.93
CA GLU A 154 34.25 21.75 -16.59
C GLU A 154 33.15 22.12 -17.59
N PRO A 155 32.33 21.15 -18.05
CA PRO A 155 31.29 21.42 -19.05
C PRO A 155 30.38 22.56 -18.60
N ASP A 156 30.13 23.50 -19.51
CA ASP A 156 29.25 24.64 -19.28
C ASP A 156 27.86 24.15 -18.83
N ASP A 157 27.45 24.57 -17.63
CA ASP A 157 26.04 24.63 -17.24
C ASP A 157 25.37 25.72 -18.09
N GLU A 158 25.08 25.40 -19.36
CA GLU A 158 24.10 26.14 -20.15
C GLU A 158 22.73 26.01 -19.48
N ASP A 159 22.30 27.14 -18.91
CA ASP A 159 20.93 27.60 -18.75
C ASP A 159 19.86 26.51 -18.58
N THR A 160 19.86 25.86 -17.40
CA THR A 160 18.71 25.08 -16.94
C THR A 160 17.56 26.02 -16.55
N THR A 161 16.92 26.61 -17.56
CA THR A 161 15.47 26.85 -17.55
C THR A 161 14.74 25.60 -18.05
N GLU A 162 15.22 24.41 -17.64
CA GLU A 162 14.41 23.21 -17.67
C GLU A 162 13.55 23.18 -16.41
N GLU A 163 12.24 23.30 -16.64
CA GLU A 163 11.20 22.72 -15.81
C GLU A 163 11.73 21.46 -15.11
N LYS A 164 11.84 21.49 -13.78
CA LYS A 164 11.96 20.28 -12.96
C LYS A 164 10.71 19.42 -13.23
N LYS A 165 10.75 18.64 -14.32
CA LYS A 165 9.90 17.48 -14.53
C LYS A 165 10.34 16.47 -13.49
N THR A 166 9.64 16.52 -12.37
CA THR A 166 9.49 15.41 -11.45
C THR A 166 9.36 14.12 -12.25
N THR A 167 10.32 13.24 -12.03
CA THR A 167 10.36 11.87 -12.53
C THR A 167 9.01 11.20 -12.25
N LYS A 168 8.31 10.82 -13.34
CA LYS A 168 7.12 9.97 -13.28
C LYS A 168 7.54 8.53 -12.93
N GLY A 169 7.88 8.31 -11.67
CA GLY A 169 7.86 7.01 -11.04
C GLY A 169 6.42 6.67 -10.64
N GLY A 170 5.88 5.59 -11.21
CA GLY A 170 4.59 5.03 -10.82
C GLY A 170 4.63 4.51 -9.38
N GLY A 171 4.31 5.38 -8.43
CA GLY A 171 3.78 5.05 -7.12
C GLY A 171 2.41 5.68 -7.02
N VAL A 172 1.36 4.86 -6.96
CA VAL A 172 0.09 5.35 -6.40
C VAL A 172 0.35 5.56 -4.91
N GLY A 173 0.23 6.82 -4.46
CA GLY A 173 0.26 7.19 -3.04
C GLY A 173 1.63 7.59 -2.49
N ARG A 174 2.04 8.84 -2.75
CA ARG A 174 2.78 9.76 -1.85
C ARG A 174 3.18 10.99 -2.66
N LYS A 175 2.21 11.86 -2.97
CA LYS A 175 2.48 13.24 -3.38
C LYS A 175 2.49 14.10 -2.10
N ASN A 176 3.25 15.19 -2.09
CA ASN A 176 3.12 16.25 -1.08
C ASN A 176 1.72 16.85 -1.20
N MET A 177 0.73 16.29 -0.49
CA MET A 177 -0.71 16.53 -0.71
C MET A 177 -1.31 17.56 0.27
N ALA A 178 -0.51 18.07 1.21
CA ALA A 178 -0.99 19.01 2.23
C ALA A 178 -1.03 20.45 1.75
N ARG A 179 -0.21 20.81 0.75
CA ARG A 179 -0.04 22.21 0.34
C ARG A 179 -0.97 22.62 -0.78
N THR A 180 -1.46 23.85 -0.68
CA THR A 180 -2.04 24.53 -1.82
C THR A 180 -1.01 24.56 -2.95
N PRO A 181 -1.37 24.12 -4.17
CA PRO A 181 -0.45 24.17 -5.29
C PRO A 181 0.02 25.61 -5.52
N GLN A 182 1.34 25.83 -5.50
CA GLN A 182 1.91 27.13 -5.88
C GLN A 182 1.74 27.41 -7.38
N ASN A 183 1.56 26.36 -8.18
CA ASN A 183 1.27 26.46 -9.60
C ASN A 183 0.57 25.19 -10.10
N ILE A 184 -0.16 25.31 -11.19
CA ILE A 184 -0.82 24.19 -11.88
C ILE A 184 -0.27 24.12 -13.30
N ASP A 185 0.08 22.91 -13.75
CA ASP A 185 0.68 22.69 -15.06
C ASP A 185 -0.17 23.30 -16.19
N LYS A 186 0.43 24.19 -16.98
CA LYS A 186 -0.27 24.93 -18.03
C LYS A 186 -0.81 23.99 -19.11
N LYS A 187 -0.11 22.88 -19.42
CA LYS A 187 -0.59 21.89 -20.41
C LYS A 187 -1.83 21.16 -19.89
N PHE A 188 -1.86 20.81 -18.60
CA PHE A 188 -3.02 20.25 -17.94
C PHE A 188 -4.21 21.21 -17.93
N LEU A 189 -4.04 22.47 -17.50
CA LEU A 189 -5.12 23.47 -17.53
C LEU A 189 -5.68 23.64 -18.95
N ASN A 190 -4.81 23.74 -19.96
CA ASN A 190 -5.24 23.78 -21.36
C ASN A 190 -6.09 22.57 -21.77
N LYS A 191 -5.71 21.37 -21.32
CA LYS A 191 -6.46 20.14 -21.62
C LYS A 191 -7.85 20.16 -20.98
N VAL A 192 -7.95 20.53 -19.70
CA VAL A 192 -9.24 20.56 -18.99
C VAL A 192 -10.13 21.66 -19.55
N THR A 193 -9.59 22.85 -19.84
CA THR A 193 -10.37 23.93 -20.46
C THR A 193 -10.83 23.57 -21.87
N ASN A 194 -10.04 22.85 -22.67
CA ASN A 194 -10.49 22.33 -23.97
C ASN A 194 -11.65 21.34 -23.82
N GLN A 195 -11.60 20.46 -22.82
CA GLN A 195 -12.67 19.53 -22.51
C GLN A 195 -13.95 20.25 -22.10
N TYR A 196 -13.84 21.29 -21.27
CA TYR A 196 -14.95 22.16 -20.89
C TYR A 196 -15.67 22.76 -22.12
N TYR A 197 -14.94 23.36 -23.06
CA TYR A 197 -15.55 23.91 -24.28
C TYR A 197 -16.12 22.82 -25.22
N ALA A 198 -15.55 21.62 -25.22
CA ALA A 198 -16.12 20.49 -25.99
C ALA A 198 -17.46 20.04 -25.39
N GLU A 199 -17.56 19.97 -24.06
CA GLU A 199 -18.81 19.66 -23.35
C GLU A 199 -19.87 20.74 -23.59
N LEU A 200 -19.50 22.02 -23.52
CA LEU A 200 -20.41 23.14 -23.82
C LEU A 200 -21.02 23.05 -25.23
N LYS A 201 -20.23 22.65 -26.23
CA LYS A 201 -20.73 22.45 -27.61
C LYS A 201 -21.71 21.28 -27.70
N GLY A 202 -21.43 20.17 -27.01
CA GLY A 202 -22.34 19.02 -26.97
C GLY A 202 -23.69 19.32 -26.33
N TYR A 203 -23.73 20.21 -25.32
CA TYR A 203 -24.98 20.61 -24.66
C TYR A 203 -25.82 21.63 -25.44
N GLN A 204 -25.27 22.29 -26.46
CA GLN A 204 -26.05 23.18 -27.35
C GLN A 204 -27.11 22.41 -28.17
N GLU A 205 -27.00 21.08 -28.27
CA GLU A 205 -27.88 20.22 -29.06
C GLU A 205 -29.00 19.54 -28.24
N VAL A 206 -29.07 19.79 -26.91
CA VAL A 206 -30.00 19.10 -25.98
C VAL A 206 -31.00 20.09 -25.34
N ALA A 207 -32.25 19.64 -25.13
CA ALA A 207 -33.39 20.49 -24.75
C ALA A 207 -33.32 21.21 -23.38
N ASN A 208 -32.30 20.92 -22.54
CA ASN A 208 -32.17 21.48 -21.19
C ASN A 208 -30.80 22.15 -20.99
N TYR A 209 -30.59 23.24 -21.74
CA TYR A 209 -29.31 23.94 -21.87
C TYR A 209 -28.73 24.40 -20.53
N GLU A 210 -29.55 24.93 -19.61
CA GLU A 210 -29.06 25.49 -18.33
C GLU A 210 -28.46 24.45 -17.37
N LEU A 211 -29.05 23.25 -17.29
CA LEU A 211 -28.51 22.14 -16.48
C LEU A 211 -27.19 21.61 -17.08
N GLY A 212 -27.05 21.59 -18.41
CA GLY A 212 -25.84 21.17 -19.11
C GLY A 212 -24.65 22.13 -18.89
N LEU A 213 -24.90 23.44 -18.86
CA LEU A 213 -23.87 24.46 -18.62
C LEU A 213 -23.21 24.31 -17.23
N ARG A 214 -24.05 24.15 -16.19
CA ARG A 214 -23.59 23.94 -14.81
C ARG A 214 -22.76 22.65 -14.70
N ALA A 215 -23.19 21.56 -15.34
CA ALA A 215 -22.48 20.29 -15.32
C ALA A 215 -21.07 20.39 -15.94
N ALA A 216 -20.91 21.13 -17.04
CA ALA A 216 -19.62 21.33 -17.70
C ALA A 216 -18.61 22.05 -16.79
N PHE A 217 -19.04 23.13 -16.12
CA PHE A 217 -18.17 23.88 -15.20
C PHE A 217 -17.80 23.05 -13.95
N GLN A 218 -18.77 22.29 -13.41
CA GLN A 218 -18.53 21.34 -12.32
C GLN A 218 -17.46 20.30 -12.68
N ASN A 219 -17.54 19.71 -13.87
CA ASN A 219 -16.57 18.72 -14.34
C ASN A 219 -15.17 19.32 -14.45
N MET A 220 -15.05 20.56 -14.94
CA MET A 220 -13.81 21.30 -15.01
C MET A 220 -13.20 21.53 -13.62
N LEU A 221 -13.97 22.05 -12.66
CA LEU A 221 -13.52 22.23 -11.28
C LEU A 221 -13.12 20.90 -10.64
N SER A 222 -13.92 19.84 -10.82
CA SER A 222 -13.63 18.51 -10.27
C SER A 222 -12.33 17.92 -10.85
N ALA A 223 -12.05 18.12 -12.13
CA ALA A 223 -10.82 17.66 -12.77
C ALA A 223 -9.58 18.37 -12.21
N VAL A 224 -9.66 19.69 -11.99
CA VAL A 224 -8.57 20.47 -11.40
C VAL A 224 -8.40 20.14 -9.92
N ALA A 225 -9.48 20.06 -9.14
CA ALA A 225 -9.43 19.61 -7.75
C ALA A 225 -8.72 18.27 -7.62
N LYS A 226 -9.11 17.28 -8.44
CA LYS A 226 -8.46 15.96 -8.46
C LYS A 226 -6.98 16.02 -8.83
N TYR A 227 -6.58 16.93 -9.72
CA TYR A 227 -5.16 17.13 -10.05
C TYR A 227 -4.36 17.65 -8.85
N CYS A 228 -4.95 18.55 -8.07
CA CYS A 228 -4.39 19.09 -6.83
C CYS A 228 -4.41 18.10 -5.66
N GLY A 229 -5.04 16.92 -5.82
CA GLY A 229 -5.26 15.97 -4.73
C GLY A 229 -6.45 16.32 -3.83
N TRP A 230 -7.31 17.23 -4.30
CA TRP A 230 -8.52 17.70 -3.63
C TRP A 230 -9.77 17.04 -4.24
N SER A 231 -10.92 17.31 -3.64
CA SER A 231 -12.23 16.82 -4.08
C SER A 231 -13.22 17.98 -4.22
N LEU A 232 -14.23 17.83 -5.07
CA LEU A 232 -15.35 18.76 -5.20
C LEU A 232 -16.60 18.06 -4.65
N ALA A 233 -17.20 18.61 -3.60
CA ALA A 233 -18.47 18.17 -3.06
C ALA A 233 -19.60 19.02 -3.66
N PRO A 234 -20.43 18.48 -4.57
CA PRO A 234 -21.56 19.22 -5.13
C PRO A 234 -22.66 19.39 -4.09
N GLU A 235 -23.28 20.57 -4.05
CA GLU A 235 -24.50 20.84 -3.28
C GLU A 235 -24.42 20.59 -1.75
N MET A 236 -23.22 20.68 -1.18
CA MET A 236 -22.99 20.50 0.26
C MET A 236 -23.60 21.66 1.05
N THR A 237 -24.54 21.40 1.96
CA THR A 237 -25.14 22.44 2.81
C THR A 237 -24.18 22.82 3.93
N ILE A 238 -23.98 24.12 4.13
CA ILE A 238 -23.16 24.73 5.18
C ILE A 238 -24.07 25.68 5.95
N GLU A 239 -24.38 25.34 7.19
CA GLU A 239 -25.38 26.04 8.01
C GLU A 239 -26.73 26.16 7.28
N LYS A 240 -27.13 27.37 6.86
CA LYS A 240 -28.38 27.67 6.12
C LYS A 240 -28.14 27.94 4.63
N ILE A 241 -26.92 27.71 4.14
CA ILE A 241 -26.46 28.08 2.80
C ILE A 241 -26.05 26.82 2.04
N ARG A 242 -26.48 26.69 0.78
CA ARG A 242 -26.15 25.53 -0.05
C ARG A 242 -25.44 25.98 -1.34
N PRO A 243 -24.10 26.03 -1.35
CA PRO A 243 -23.32 26.24 -2.56
C PRO A 243 -23.53 25.14 -3.61
N ASP A 244 -23.36 25.47 -4.88
CA ASP A 244 -23.43 24.48 -5.97
C ASP A 244 -22.23 23.51 -5.93
N GLY A 245 -21.08 23.97 -5.45
CA GLY A 245 -19.95 23.10 -5.14
C GLY A 245 -18.99 23.67 -4.09
N VAL A 246 -18.37 22.77 -3.34
CA VAL A 246 -17.34 23.11 -2.34
C VAL A 246 -16.09 22.28 -2.60
N VAL A 247 -14.96 22.96 -2.76
CA VAL A 247 -13.65 22.32 -2.93
C VAL A 247 -13.08 21.99 -1.56
N LEU A 248 -12.75 20.73 -1.35
CA LEU A 248 -12.22 20.19 -0.10
C LEU A 248 -10.85 19.59 -0.36
N ASP A 249 -9.86 19.95 0.44
CA ASP A 249 -8.56 19.29 0.39
C ASP A 249 -8.57 17.91 1.07
N GLU A 250 -7.39 17.32 1.22
CA GLU A 250 -7.23 16.03 1.90
C GLU A 250 -7.50 16.06 3.41
N PHE A 251 -7.46 17.24 4.05
CA PHE A 251 -7.82 17.47 5.45
C PHE A 251 -9.28 17.89 5.63
N ARG A 252 -10.08 17.80 4.56
CA ARG A 252 -11.47 18.31 4.48
C ARG A 252 -11.57 19.80 4.82
N ILE A 253 -10.48 20.55 4.67
CA ILE A 253 -10.49 22.00 4.78
C ILE A 253 -11.12 22.53 3.50
N ARG A 254 -12.10 23.43 3.67
CA ARG A 254 -12.80 24.10 2.58
C ARG A 254 -11.83 25.07 1.91
N ARG A 255 -11.41 24.75 0.69
CA ARG A 255 -10.47 25.54 -0.13
C ARG A 255 -11.15 26.56 -1.01
N GLY A 256 -12.42 26.33 -1.36
CA GLY A 256 -13.19 27.30 -2.11
C GLY A 256 -14.63 26.87 -2.35
N TYR A 257 -15.43 27.82 -2.82
CA TYR A 257 -16.86 27.69 -3.07
C TYR A 257 -17.16 28.07 -4.51
N TRP A 258 -18.16 27.43 -5.09
CA TRP A 258 -18.68 27.73 -6.41
C TRP A 258 -20.20 27.84 -6.36
N GLU A 259 -20.72 28.89 -6.97
CA GLU A 259 -22.14 29.14 -7.21
C GLU A 259 -22.36 29.47 -8.68
N ALA A 260 -23.27 28.74 -9.32
CA ALA A 260 -23.67 28.90 -10.70
C ALA A 260 -25.01 29.62 -10.82
N LYS A 261 -25.14 30.43 -11.86
CA LYS A 261 -26.37 31.13 -12.25
C LYS A 261 -26.67 30.92 -13.73
N GLY A 262 -27.93 31.14 -14.10
CA GLY A 262 -28.33 31.04 -15.49
C GLY A 262 -27.79 32.22 -16.32
N PRO A 263 -27.55 32.05 -17.63
CA PRO A 263 -26.96 33.07 -18.50
C PRO A 263 -27.86 34.29 -18.78
N LYS A 264 -29.08 34.30 -18.22
CA LYS A 264 -30.05 35.41 -18.27
C LYS A 264 -30.18 36.14 -16.93
N THR A 265 -29.50 35.67 -15.88
CA THR A 265 -29.57 36.24 -14.54
C THR A 265 -28.62 37.42 -14.42
N ASP A 266 -29.02 38.48 -13.72
CA ASP A 266 -28.11 39.55 -13.35
C ASP A 266 -27.18 39.04 -12.23
N LEU A 267 -25.96 38.70 -12.62
CA LEU A 267 -24.96 38.12 -11.73
C LEU A 267 -24.60 39.07 -10.56
N GLU A 268 -24.59 40.39 -10.77
CA GLU A 268 -24.26 41.36 -9.71
C GLU A 268 -25.38 41.46 -8.66
N ALA A 269 -26.64 41.44 -9.12
CA ALA A 269 -27.79 41.43 -8.22
C ALA A 269 -27.83 40.15 -7.36
N GLU A 270 -27.52 39.00 -7.95
CA GLU A 270 -27.46 37.72 -7.23
C GLU A 270 -26.28 37.65 -6.25
N ILE A 271 -25.10 38.13 -6.63
CA ILE A 271 -23.96 38.26 -5.72
C ILE A 271 -24.37 39.11 -4.50
N THR A 272 -24.99 40.27 -4.73
CA THR A 272 -25.45 41.16 -3.65
C THR A 272 -26.42 40.46 -2.70
N LYS A 273 -27.38 39.70 -3.26
CA LYS A 273 -28.35 38.92 -2.48
C LYS A 273 -27.68 37.80 -1.67
N LYS A 274 -26.71 37.09 -2.24
CA LYS A 274 -25.96 36.04 -1.57
C LYS A 274 -25.10 36.60 -0.44
N ILE A 275 -24.43 37.73 -0.66
CA ILE A 275 -23.68 38.44 0.38
C ILE A 275 -24.59 38.82 1.54
N ALA A 276 -25.78 39.38 1.26
CA ALA A 276 -26.76 39.72 2.30
C ALA A 276 -27.28 38.49 3.08
N ALA A 277 -27.28 37.31 2.46
CA ALA A 277 -27.63 36.04 3.09
C ALA A 277 -26.47 35.39 3.87
N GLY A 278 -25.30 36.03 3.94
CA GLY A 278 -24.15 35.53 4.71
C GLY A 278 -23.26 34.54 3.95
N TYR A 279 -23.30 34.54 2.61
CA TYR A 279 -22.51 33.61 1.80
C TYR A 279 -20.99 33.72 2.04
N PRO A 280 -20.23 32.61 2.11
CA PRO A 280 -18.80 32.67 2.32
C PRO A 280 -18.09 33.37 1.15
N LEU A 281 -17.18 34.29 1.45
CA LEU A 281 -16.41 35.08 0.47
C LEU A 281 -14.88 34.87 0.60
N ILE A 282 -14.46 33.79 1.25
CA ILE A 282 -13.04 33.52 1.51
C ILE A 282 -12.29 33.07 0.25
N ASN A 283 -12.90 32.23 -0.59
CA ASN A 283 -12.42 31.91 -1.93
C ASN A 283 -13.62 31.40 -2.72
N THR A 284 -14.36 32.29 -3.38
CA THR A 284 -15.69 32.00 -3.92
C THR A 284 -15.82 32.47 -5.35
N VAL A 285 -16.22 31.56 -6.24
CA VAL A 285 -16.54 31.84 -7.64
C VAL A 285 -18.05 31.93 -7.80
N PHE A 286 -18.53 33.06 -8.32
CA PHE A 286 -19.88 33.23 -8.84
C PHE A 286 -19.82 33.31 -10.36
N GLU A 287 -20.58 32.50 -11.09
CA GLU A 287 -20.56 32.51 -12.55
C GLU A 287 -21.94 32.34 -13.20
N ASP A 288 -22.10 32.85 -14.43
CA ASP A 288 -23.33 32.80 -15.24
C ASP A 288 -23.12 32.13 -16.62
N SER A 289 -22.08 31.30 -16.73
CA SER A 289 -21.59 30.64 -17.95
C SER A 289 -21.00 31.55 -19.02
N LYS A 290 -21.06 32.89 -18.86
CA LYS A 290 -20.36 33.86 -19.73
C LYS A 290 -19.28 34.61 -18.97
N ARG A 291 -19.53 34.90 -17.70
CA ARG A 291 -18.67 35.68 -16.82
C ARG A 291 -18.53 34.98 -15.48
N ALA A 292 -17.37 35.09 -14.86
CA ALA A 292 -17.13 34.68 -13.49
C ALA A 292 -16.54 35.84 -12.66
N VAL A 293 -16.98 35.93 -11.41
CA VAL A 293 -16.50 36.86 -10.40
C VAL A 293 -15.91 36.06 -9.25
N LEU A 294 -14.65 36.36 -8.91
CA LEU A 294 -13.92 35.71 -7.83
C LEU A 294 -13.84 36.64 -6.61
N PHE A 295 -14.13 36.09 -5.44
CA PHE A 295 -13.90 36.71 -4.13
C PHE A 295 -12.81 35.94 -3.40
N GLN A 296 -11.84 36.66 -2.83
CA GLN A 296 -10.75 36.10 -2.03
C GLN A 296 -10.53 36.97 -0.79
N GLY A 297 -10.34 36.35 0.38
CA GLY A 297 -10.12 37.09 1.63
C GLY A 297 -11.25 38.07 1.96
N LYS A 298 -12.50 37.70 1.63
CA LYS A 298 -13.71 38.53 1.76
C LYS A 298 -13.74 39.78 0.87
N ARG A 299 -12.88 39.87 -0.14
CA ARG A 299 -12.82 40.99 -1.09
C ARG A 299 -12.98 40.48 -2.52
N ARG A 300 -13.65 41.27 -3.36
CA ARG A 300 -13.73 40.99 -4.80
C ARG A 300 -12.35 41.18 -5.44
N THR A 301 -11.89 40.22 -6.23
CA THR A 301 -10.64 40.37 -6.98
C THR A 301 -10.81 41.41 -8.10
N PRO A 302 -9.76 42.16 -8.47
CA PRO A 302 -9.86 43.16 -9.54
C PRO A 302 -10.04 42.54 -10.93
N ASN A 303 -9.77 41.24 -11.08
CA ASN A 303 -9.93 40.51 -12.33
C ASN A 303 -11.41 40.23 -12.62
N ASP A 304 -11.81 40.51 -13.84
CA ASP A 304 -13.08 40.06 -14.41
C ASP A 304 -12.80 38.91 -15.39
N TYR A 305 -13.44 37.75 -15.17
CA TYR A 305 -13.13 36.53 -15.90
C TYR A 305 -14.19 36.27 -16.96
N ASP A 306 -13.86 36.56 -18.21
CA ASP A 306 -14.68 36.19 -19.37
C ASP A 306 -14.54 34.69 -19.65
N LEU A 307 -15.61 33.92 -19.42
CA LEU A 307 -15.62 32.47 -19.62
C LEU A 307 -15.65 32.08 -21.11
N THR A 308 -15.83 33.03 -22.02
CA THR A 308 -15.68 32.81 -23.48
C THR A 308 -14.23 32.86 -23.94
N ASP A 309 -13.34 33.49 -23.16
CA ASP A 309 -11.89 33.50 -23.41
C ASP A 309 -11.19 32.39 -22.63
N LYS A 310 -10.62 31.45 -23.38
CA LYS A 310 -9.85 30.33 -22.85
C LYS A 310 -8.73 30.75 -21.88
N ASN A 311 -8.04 31.85 -22.14
CA ASN A 311 -6.95 32.29 -21.26
C ASN A 311 -7.50 32.80 -19.93
N ARG A 312 -8.63 33.51 -19.95
CA ARG A 312 -9.30 33.99 -18.74
C ARG A 312 -9.85 32.86 -17.88
N VAL A 313 -10.36 31.78 -18.49
CA VAL A 313 -10.73 30.56 -17.76
C VAL A 313 -9.51 29.91 -17.09
N ILE A 314 -8.37 29.84 -17.79
CA ILE A 314 -7.12 29.30 -17.23
C ILE A 314 -6.64 30.14 -16.05
N ASP A 315 -6.74 31.47 -16.16
CA ASP A 315 -6.36 32.38 -15.08
C ASP A 315 -7.30 32.27 -13.89
N LEU A 316 -8.63 32.18 -14.11
CA LEU A 316 -9.60 31.90 -13.05
C LEU A 316 -9.27 30.60 -12.29
N LEU A 317 -9.00 29.52 -13.02
CA LEU A 317 -8.65 28.23 -12.42
C LEU A 317 -7.34 28.30 -11.65
N ARG A 318 -6.36 29.06 -12.14
CA ARG A 318 -5.11 29.28 -11.41
C ARG A 318 -5.40 30.05 -10.13
N ASP A 319 -5.98 31.24 -10.24
CA ASP A 319 -6.23 32.14 -9.11
C ASP A 319 -7.10 31.48 -8.04
N PHE A 320 -8.12 30.70 -8.43
CA PHE A 320 -8.99 29.98 -7.50
C PHE A 320 -8.28 28.82 -6.78
N PHE A 321 -7.51 27.98 -7.48
CA PHE A 321 -6.90 26.78 -6.89
C PHE A 321 -5.53 27.02 -6.25
N THR A 322 -4.86 28.12 -6.54
CA THR A 322 -3.56 28.48 -5.92
C THR A 322 -3.68 29.47 -4.77
N TYR A 323 -4.89 29.96 -4.46
CA TYR A 323 -5.12 30.85 -3.32
C TYR A 323 -5.20 30.08 -2.00
N VAL A 324 -4.55 30.63 -0.98
CA VAL A 324 -4.54 30.09 0.38
C VAL A 324 -5.05 31.17 1.32
N GLU A 325 -6.05 30.84 2.13
CA GLU A 325 -6.41 31.69 3.26
C GLU A 325 -5.27 31.69 4.29
N PRO A 326 -4.94 32.83 4.91
CA PRO A 326 -3.81 32.93 5.85
C PRO A 326 -3.85 31.91 6.99
N ASP A 327 -5.04 31.59 7.51
CA ASP A 327 -5.18 30.59 8.58
C ASP A 327 -4.89 29.17 8.09
N ILE A 328 -5.18 28.88 6.82
CA ILE A 328 -4.88 27.58 6.21
C ILE A 328 -3.39 27.51 5.83
N GLU A 329 -2.79 28.59 5.34
CA GLU A 329 -1.35 28.68 5.08
C GLU A 329 -0.54 28.41 6.35
N ASN A 330 -0.92 29.06 7.45
CA ASN A 330 -0.31 28.80 8.77
C ASN A 330 -0.49 27.35 9.23
N PHE A 331 -1.64 26.74 8.96
CA PHE A 331 -1.87 25.32 9.24
C PHE A 331 -0.98 24.42 8.38
N GLU A 332 -0.89 24.64 7.07
CA GLU A 332 -0.03 23.87 6.16
C GLU A 332 1.44 23.94 6.56
N GLU A 333 1.94 25.14 6.88
CA GLU A 333 3.32 25.30 7.35
C GLU A 333 3.56 24.57 8.67
N ALA A 334 2.62 24.69 9.61
CA ALA A 334 2.71 24.01 10.90
C ALA A 334 2.65 22.49 10.75
N VAL A 335 1.80 21.96 9.85
CA VAL A 335 1.69 20.54 9.53
C VAL A 335 3.01 19.99 9.02
N ASP A 336 3.65 20.66 8.07
CA ASP A 336 4.91 20.21 7.48
C ASP A 336 6.07 20.27 8.47
N GLU A 337 6.19 21.39 9.21
CA GLU A 337 7.19 21.54 10.26
C GLU A 337 7.01 20.44 11.32
N PHE A 338 5.78 20.20 11.76
CA PHE A 338 5.49 19.21 12.79
C PHE A 338 5.79 17.80 12.32
N LYS A 339 5.41 17.43 11.09
CA LYS A 339 5.72 16.10 10.52
C LYS A 339 7.22 15.78 10.52
N GLU A 340 8.08 16.76 10.24
CA GLU A 340 9.53 16.60 10.31
C GLU A 340 10.04 16.50 11.75
N ARG A 341 9.40 17.20 12.68
CA ARG A 341 9.82 17.31 14.09
C ARG A 341 9.26 16.21 14.99
N ILE A 342 8.15 15.53 14.64
CA ILE A 342 7.55 14.45 15.45
C ILE A 342 8.59 13.38 15.83
N PRO A 343 9.37 12.79 14.89
CA PRO A 343 10.32 11.73 15.26
C PRO A 343 11.39 12.22 16.24
N GLU A 344 11.85 13.47 16.08
CA GLU A 344 12.82 14.09 16.99
C GLU A 344 12.24 14.29 18.39
N HIS A 345 11.03 14.85 18.51
CA HIS A 345 10.40 15.12 19.81
C HIS A 345 10.00 13.82 20.51
N ALA A 346 9.49 12.86 19.75
CA ALA A 346 9.20 11.54 20.28
C ALA A 346 10.46 10.84 20.78
N GLN A 347 11.57 10.90 20.03
CA GLN A 347 12.84 10.35 20.49
C GLN A 347 13.38 11.07 21.73
N ALA A 348 13.21 12.40 21.80
CA ALA A 348 13.56 13.17 23.00
C ALA A 348 12.74 12.75 24.22
N LEU A 349 11.43 12.55 24.07
CA LEU A 349 10.57 12.02 25.13
C LEU A 349 10.96 10.59 25.53
N LEU A 350 11.25 9.70 24.57
CA LEU A 350 11.74 8.34 24.85
C LEU A 350 13.02 8.39 25.69
N ASN A 351 13.95 9.29 25.36
CA ASN A 351 15.19 9.44 26.13
C ASN A 351 14.91 9.91 27.57
N ILE A 352 14.02 10.89 27.75
CA ILE A 352 13.60 11.38 29.06
C ILE A 352 12.96 10.24 29.87
N ILE A 353 12.00 9.52 29.27
CA ILE A 353 11.32 8.38 29.91
C ILE A 353 12.34 7.30 30.30
N ALA A 354 13.29 6.96 29.42
CA ALA A 354 14.34 5.98 29.70
C ALA A 354 15.28 6.40 30.84
N GLU A 355 15.53 7.70 31.04
CA GLU A 355 16.27 8.21 32.20
C GLU A 355 15.43 8.14 33.48
N GLU A 356 14.16 8.54 33.41
CA GLU A 356 13.26 8.55 34.57
C GLU A 356 12.93 7.13 35.05
N HIS A 357 12.87 6.14 34.15
CA HIS A 357 12.84 4.70 34.47
C HIS A 357 13.99 4.29 35.38
N LYS A 358 15.16 4.95 35.32
CA LYS A 358 16.33 4.64 36.15
C LYS A 358 16.38 5.47 37.43
N LEU A 359 16.00 6.74 37.35
CA LEU A 359 16.35 7.74 38.35
C LEU A 359 15.17 8.17 39.24
N ASN A 360 13.93 7.97 38.82
CA ASN A 360 12.76 8.51 39.50
C ASN A 360 11.84 7.40 40.04
N LYS A 361 11.94 7.17 41.36
CA LYS A 361 11.15 6.16 42.06
C LYS A 361 9.64 6.41 41.98
N LYS A 362 9.19 7.67 41.98
CA LYS A 362 7.75 7.98 41.84
C LYS A 362 7.25 7.56 40.47
N PHE A 363 8.01 7.90 39.42
CA PHE A 363 7.71 7.48 38.05
C PHE A 363 7.71 5.95 37.92
N GLN A 364 8.72 5.25 38.44
CA GLN A 364 8.78 3.78 38.40
C GLN A 364 7.53 3.12 39.02
N VAL A 365 7.06 3.62 40.17
CA VAL A 365 5.86 3.09 40.83
C VAL A 365 4.60 3.36 40.01
N ALA A 366 4.40 4.61 39.57
CA ALA A 366 3.25 4.97 38.75
C ALA A 366 3.23 4.22 37.41
N PHE A 367 4.37 4.15 36.73
CA PHE A 367 4.54 3.40 35.50
C PHE A 367 4.25 1.91 35.71
N THR A 368 4.76 1.30 36.78
CA THR A 368 4.53 -0.13 37.04
C THR A 368 3.04 -0.42 37.25
N ALA A 369 2.32 0.45 37.97
CA ALA A 369 0.88 0.33 38.13
C ALA A 369 0.15 0.42 36.79
N PHE A 370 0.43 1.44 35.97
CA PHE A 370 -0.18 1.60 34.66
C PHE A 370 0.19 0.46 33.68
N ALA A 371 1.45 0.01 33.71
CA ALA A 371 1.91 -1.10 32.90
C ALA A 371 1.17 -2.39 33.23
N GLU A 372 0.83 -2.62 34.50
CA GLU A 372 0.01 -3.78 34.89
C GLU A 372 -1.42 -3.68 34.35
N VAL A 373 -1.99 -2.48 34.26
CA VAL A 373 -3.30 -2.24 33.64
C VAL A 373 -3.27 -2.60 32.16
N CYS A 374 -2.26 -2.11 31.43
CA CYS A 374 -2.08 -2.42 30.01
C CYS A 374 -1.84 -3.92 29.80
N ARG A 375 -0.99 -4.55 30.62
CA ARG A 375 -0.71 -5.98 30.49
C ARG A 375 -1.90 -6.85 30.83
N THR A 376 -2.70 -6.42 31.79
CA THR A 376 -3.91 -7.15 32.18
C THR A 376 -5.00 -6.97 31.15
N SER A 377 -5.25 -5.74 30.67
CA SER A 377 -6.42 -5.42 29.81
C SER A 377 -6.16 -5.64 28.32
N LEU A 378 -4.93 -5.46 27.85
CA LEU A 378 -4.57 -5.52 26.43
C LEU A 378 -3.70 -6.75 26.11
N ASP A 379 -2.47 -6.79 26.63
CA ASP A 379 -1.50 -7.85 26.31
C ASP A 379 -0.61 -8.25 27.48
N PRO A 380 -0.74 -9.48 28.03
CA PRO A 380 0.12 -9.96 29.11
C PRO A 380 1.61 -9.95 28.78
N LYS A 381 1.97 -9.91 27.49
CA LYS A 381 3.35 -9.86 26.99
C LYS A 381 3.78 -8.48 26.52
N MET A 382 2.96 -7.44 26.75
CA MET A 382 3.29 -6.06 26.36
C MET A 382 4.61 -5.63 27.01
N ASN A 383 5.55 -5.20 26.17
CA ASN A 383 6.82 -4.66 26.63
C ASN A 383 6.63 -3.22 27.14
N ASN A 384 7.59 -2.76 27.96
CA ASN A 384 7.55 -1.39 28.48
C ASN A 384 7.67 -0.35 27.37
N ASP A 385 8.42 -0.65 26.30
CA ASP A 385 8.60 0.27 25.17
C ASP A 385 7.28 0.63 24.49
N ALA A 386 6.36 -0.33 24.31
CA ALA A 386 5.03 -0.05 23.76
C ALA A 386 4.17 0.81 24.70
N ILE A 387 4.36 0.67 26.01
CA ILE A 387 3.68 1.49 27.02
C ILE A 387 4.29 2.90 27.03
N ASP A 388 5.61 3.03 26.91
CA ASP A 388 6.30 4.31 26.75
C ASP A 388 5.80 5.04 25.48
N GLU A 389 5.58 4.33 24.37
CA GLU A 389 4.93 4.87 23.17
C GLU A 389 3.52 5.39 23.45
N MET A 390 2.71 4.70 24.27
CA MET A 390 1.38 5.18 24.68
C MET A 390 1.45 6.48 25.49
N LEU A 391 2.42 6.60 26.41
CA LEU A 391 2.64 7.83 27.15
C LEU A 391 2.99 8.99 26.22
N ILE A 392 3.82 8.74 25.21
CA ILE A 392 4.20 9.75 24.20
C ILE A 392 2.99 10.14 23.35
N GLN A 393 2.19 9.17 22.91
CA GLN A 393 0.96 9.44 22.16
C GLN A 393 0.06 10.38 22.96
N HIS A 394 -0.23 10.04 24.21
CA HIS A 394 -1.03 10.87 25.10
C HIS A 394 -0.44 12.28 25.29
N LEU A 395 0.85 12.39 25.64
CA LEU A 395 1.56 13.66 25.82
C LEU A 395 1.47 14.59 24.61
N LEU A 396 1.49 14.04 23.40
CA LEU A 396 1.44 14.80 22.15
C LEU A 396 0.01 15.12 21.68
N THR A 397 -1.00 14.38 22.14
CA THR A 397 -2.38 14.54 21.63
C THR A 397 -3.37 15.13 22.62
N GLU A 398 -3.15 15.00 23.92
CA GLU A 398 -4.13 15.37 24.96
C GLU A 398 -4.64 16.79 24.77
N ARG A 399 -3.71 17.74 24.52
CA ARG A 399 -4.06 19.15 24.31
C ARG A 399 -5.07 19.32 23.19
N LEU A 400 -4.89 18.60 22.07
CA LEU A 400 -5.78 18.68 20.92
C LEU A 400 -7.18 18.18 21.26
N PHE A 401 -7.30 17.07 22.00
CA PHE A 401 -8.61 16.58 22.45
C PHE A 401 -9.32 17.60 23.34
N ARG A 402 -8.58 18.21 24.26
CA ARG A 402 -9.11 19.24 25.16
C ARG A 402 -9.58 20.49 24.41
N THR A 403 -8.77 21.00 23.48
CA THR A 403 -9.02 22.30 22.83
C THR A 403 -9.93 22.22 21.61
N VAL A 404 -9.79 21.20 20.76
CA VAL A 404 -10.61 21.02 19.55
C VAL A 404 -12.07 20.75 19.91
N PHE A 405 -12.32 19.93 20.93
CA PHE A 405 -13.69 19.61 21.38
C PHE A 405 -14.21 20.54 22.49
N ASN A 406 -13.44 21.56 22.89
CA ASN A 406 -13.77 22.46 24.00
C ASN A 406 -14.17 21.71 25.28
N ASN A 407 -13.42 20.67 25.62
CA ASN A 407 -13.67 19.79 26.75
C ASN A 407 -12.52 19.88 27.77
N PRO A 408 -12.47 20.94 28.61
CA PRO A 408 -11.36 21.19 29.52
C PRO A 408 -11.14 20.07 30.55
N ASP A 409 -12.19 19.28 30.84
CA ASP A 409 -12.18 18.21 31.83
C ASP A 409 -11.93 16.81 31.21
N PHE A 410 -11.69 16.70 29.90
CA PHE A 410 -11.53 15.42 29.19
C PHE A 410 -10.67 14.41 29.96
N VAL A 411 -9.51 14.86 30.40
CA VAL A 411 -8.51 14.09 31.11
C VAL A 411 -8.99 13.57 32.47
N ARG A 412 -9.86 14.31 33.14
CA ARG A 412 -10.43 13.92 34.45
C ARG A 412 -11.60 12.95 34.29
N ARG A 413 -12.35 13.06 33.19
CA ARG A 413 -13.55 12.26 32.94
C ARG A 413 -13.23 10.91 32.31
N ASN A 414 -12.18 10.84 31.50
CA ASN A 414 -11.78 9.59 30.85
C ASN A 414 -10.85 8.77 31.77
N VAL A 415 -11.29 7.56 32.11
CA VAL A 415 -10.60 6.64 33.04
C VAL A 415 -9.14 6.40 32.66
N ILE A 416 -8.86 6.11 31.39
CA ILE A 416 -7.51 5.78 30.93
C ILE A 416 -6.64 7.04 30.84
N ALA A 417 -7.21 8.17 30.40
CA ALA A 417 -6.50 9.44 30.41
C ALA A 417 -6.06 9.83 31.82
N ALA A 418 -6.93 9.66 32.81
CA ALA A 418 -6.61 9.92 34.21
C ALA A 418 -5.47 9.03 34.74
N GLU A 419 -5.43 7.74 34.36
CA GLU A 419 -4.33 6.85 34.73
C GLU A 419 -3.00 7.26 34.08
N ILE A 420 -3.02 7.62 32.80
CA ILE A 420 -1.81 8.08 32.09
C ILE A 420 -1.30 9.39 32.71
N GLU A 421 -2.18 10.30 33.10
CA GLU A 421 -1.77 11.53 33.78
C GLU A 421 -1.07 11.29 35.11
N LYS A 422 -1.50 10.30 35.91
CA LYS A 422 -0.78 9.94 37.15
C LYS A 422 0.68 9.57 36.86
N VAL A 423 0.92 8.88 35.75
CA VAL A 423 2.27 8.53 35.28
C VAL A 423 3.03 9.76 34.82
N ILE A 424 2.39 10.65 34.06
CA ILE A 424 3.05 11.86 33.56
C ILE A 424 3.33 12.86 34.68
N ASP A 425 2.46 13.00 35.68
CA ASP A 425 2.71 13.82 36.87
C ASP A 425 3.89 13.28 37.68
N ALA A 426 4.02 11.96 37.76
CA ALA A 426 5.18 11.32 38.36
C ALA A 426 6.46 11.55 37.53
N LEU A 427 6.38 11.50 36.20
CA LEU A 427 7.46 11.84 35.26
C LEU A 427 7.92 13.30 35.46
N ALA A 428 6.97 14.22 35.62
CA ALA A 428 7.23 15.65 35.81
C ALA A 428 7.67 16.03 37.23
N SER A 429 7.73 15.07 38.17
CA SER A 429 8.04 15.36 39.58
C SER A 429 9.50 15.69 39.87
N ARG A 430 10.40 15.56 38.88
CA ARG A 430 11.84 15.82 39.01
C ARG A 430 12.31 16.95 38.09
N SER A 431 12.83 16.62 36.91
CA SER A 431 13.46 17.58 35.98
C SER A 431 12.64 17.84 34.73
N PHE A 432 11.70 16.96 34.38
CA PHE A 432 10.87 17.13 33.20
C PHE A 432 9.76 18.16 33.45
N ASN A 433 9.65 19.16 32.57
CA ASN A 433 8.53 20.11 32.56
C ASN A 433 7.73 19.97 31.26
N ARG A 434 6.50 19.48 31.37
CA ARG A 434 5.60 19.25 30.23
C ARG A 434 5.36 20.53 29.42
N ASN A 435 5.07 21.65 30.09
CA ASN A 435 4.74 22.90 29.42
C ASN A 435 5.95 23.48 28.69
N GLU A 436 7.14 23.39 29.29
CA GLU A 436 8.38 23.83 28.65
C GLU A 436 8.73 22.97 27.44
N PHE A 437 8.59 21.64 27.55
CA PHE A 437 8.84 20.72 26.45
C PHE A 437 7.87 20.95 25.29
N LEU A 438 6.56 21.06 25.57
CA LEU A 438 5.54 21.25 24.53
C LEU A 438 5.53 22.65 23.93
N LYS A 439 6.20 23.64 24.55
CA LYS A 439 6.32 25.00 24.02
C LYS A 439 6.98 25.03 22.64
N THR A 440 7.89 24.10 22.36
CA THR A 440 8.53 23.98 21.04
C THR A 440 7.55 23.57 19.93
N LEU A 441 6.38 23.03 20.33
CA LEU A 441 5.28 22.59 19.48
C LEU A 441 4.07 23.55 19.54
N ASP A 442 4.15 24.67 20.26
CA ASP A 442 3.02 25.60 20.44
C ASP A 442 2.52 26.16 19.11
N ARG A 443 3.43 26.52 18.20
CA ARG A 443 3.07 27.01 16.86
C ARG A 443 2.15 26.01 16.15
N PHE A 444 2.46 24.72 16.30
CA PHE A 444 1.67 23.64 15.73
C PHE A 444 0.30 23.53 16.39
N TYR A 445 0.25 23.43 17.72
CA TYR A 445 -1.03 23.33 18.43
C TYR A 445 -1.95 24.51 18.12
N VAL A 446 -1.42 25.73 18.12
CA VAL A 446 -2.19 26.94 17.82
C VAL A 446 -2.73 26.94 16.39
N ALA A 447 -1.95 26.45 15.42
CA ALA A 447 -2.40 26.37 14.03
C ALA A 447 -3.55 25.36 13.86
N ILE A 448 -3.44 24.18 14.49
CA ILE A 448 -4.53 23.18 14.50
C ILE A 448 -5.76 23.73 15.21
N GLU A 449 -5.58 24.34 16.39
CA GLU A 449 -6.65 24.94 17.18
C GLU A 449 -7.39 26.04 16.40
N LYS A 450 -6.66 26.90 15.68
CA LYS A 450 -7.25 27.93 14.80
C LYS A 450 -7.99 27.31 13.62
N ALA A 451 -7.40 26.32 12.96
CA ALA A 451 -8.07 25.60 11.88
C ALA A 451 -9.35 24.92 12.38
N ALA A 452 -9.34 24.34 13.60
CA ALA A 452 -10.51 23.74 14.23
C ALA A 452 -11.60 24.76 14.61
N LYS A 453 -11.23 25.99 15.01
CA LYS A 453 -12.19 27.03 15.43
C LYS A 453 -13.20 27.44 14.34
N GLY A 454 -12.84 27.31 13.07
CA GLY A 454 -13.75 27.57 11.95
C GLY A 454 -14.84 26.50 11.76
N ARG A 455 -14.90 25.49 12.64
CA ARG A 455 -15.86 24.37 12.60
C ARG A 455 -16.76 24.46 13.82
N GLU A 456 -18.04 24.76 13.60
CA GLU A 456 -18.99 25.00 14.69
C GLU A 456 -19.64 23.70 15.20
N ASN A 457 -19.84 22.71 14.33
CA ASN A 457 -20.47 21.43 14.70
C ASN A 457 -19.44 20.35 15.08
N TRP A 458 -19.88 19.39 15.90
CA TRP A 458 -19.05 18.31 16.41
C TRP A 458 -18.49 17.38 15.32
N SER A 459 -19.33 17.01 14.35
CA SER A 459 -18.95 16.09 13.28
C SER A 459 -17.77 16.62 12.44
N GLU A 460 -17.75 17.92 12.14
CA GLU A 460 -16.65 18.55 11.41
C GLU A 460 -15.35 18.57 12.23
N ARG A 461 -15.45 18.79 13.55
CA ARG A 461 -14.29 18.75 14.46
C ARG A 461 -13.71 17.35 14.58
N GLN A 462 -14.58 16.34 14.62
CA GLN A 462 -14.20 14.93 14.63
C GLN A 462 -13.51 14.52 13.34
N GLU A 463 -14.11 14.80 12.17
CA GLU A 463 -13.51 14.42 10.87
C GLU A 463 -12.15 15.11 10.67
N PHE A 464 -12.04 16.37 11.11
CA PHE A 464 -10.76 17.09 11.13
C PHE A 464 -9.73 16.42 12.02
N LEU A 465 -10.07 16.09 13.27
CA LEU A 465 -9.12 15.46 14.19
C LEU A 465 -8.72 14.06 13.75
N ASN A 466 -9.64 13.27 13.19
CA ASN A 466 -9.34 11.97 12.60
C ASN A 466 -8.31 12.10 11.48
N THR A 467 -8.47 13.10 10.62
CA THR A 467 -7.54 13.32 9.50
C THR A 467 -6.18 13.82 9.96
N VAL A 468 -6.15 14.70 10.97
CA VAL A 468 -4.91 15.08 11.67
C VAL A 468 -4.28 13.83 12.31
N TYR A 469 -5.06 12.94 12.91
CA TYR A 469 -4.51 11.74 13.50
C TYR A 469 -3.87 10.80 12.46
N GLU A 470 -4.62 10.43 11.42
CA GLU A 470 -4.16 9.52 10.36
C GLU A 470 -2.86 10.00 9.70
N ARG A 471 -2.76 11.30 9.40
CA ARG A 471 -1.65 11.84 8.63
C ARG A 471 -0.39 12.09 9.46
N PHE A 472 -0.54 12.33 10.75
CA PHE A 472 0.58 12.70 11.60
C PHE A 472 1.15 11.53 12.39
N PHE A 473 0.33 10.63 12.92
CA PHE A 473 0.81 9.52 13.77
C PHE A 473 1.27 8.29 12.99
N GLN A 474 0.88 8.15 11.72
CA GLN A 474 1.50 7.16 10.82
C GLN A 474 3.02 7.36 10.69
N GLY A 475 3.56 8.56 10.94
CA GLY A 475 5.01 8.82 10.93
C GLY A 475 5.74 8.40 12.21
N PHE A 476 5.04 8.32 13.35
CA PHE A 476 5.63 8.04 14.66
C PHE A 476 5.66 6.54 14.98
N SER A 477 4.56 5.81 14.74
CA SER A 477 4.51 4.36 14.95
C SER A 477 3.89 3.64 13.74
N VAL A 478 4.63 3.66 12.62
CA VAL A 478 4.28 2.91 11.39
C VAL A 478 4.00 1.44 11.72
N LYS A 479 4.78 0.85 12.64
CA LYS A 479 4.65 -0.55 13.05
C LYS A 479 3.30 -0.82 13.71
N GLN A 480 2.90 -0.05 14.73
CA GLN A 480 1.61 -0.28 15.40
C GLN A 480 0.41 0.03 14.48
N ALA A 481 0.50 1.07 13.66
CA ALA A 481 -0.53 1.40 12.68
C ALA A 481 -0.72 0.28 11.63
N ASP A 482 0.37 -0.33 11.15
CA ASP A 482 0.34 -1.45 10.21
C ASP A 482 -0.14 -2.76 10.86
N VAL A 483 0.08 -2.98 12.18
CA VAL A 483 -0.43 -4.17 12.91
C VAL A 483 -1.95 -4.12 13.03
N HIS A 484 -2.48 -2.99 13.47
CA HIS A 484 -3.88 -2.84 13.89
C HIS A 484 -4.81 -2.34 12.78
N GLY A 485 -4.28 -1.80 11.69
CA GLY A 485 -5.04 -1.55 10.45
C GLY A 485 -6.22 -0.60 10.65
N ILE A 486 -5.95 0.64 11.06
CA ILE A 486 -6.99 1.66 11.28
C ILE A 486 -7.70 1.95 9.95
N VAL A 487 -8.97 1.55 9.84
CA VAL A 487 -9.82 1.80 8.68
C VAL A 487 -11.13 2.40 9.15
N TYR A 488 -11.42 3.63 8.71
CA TYR A 488 -12.70 4.27 8.99
C TYR A 488 -13.83 3.57 8.21
N THR A 489 -14.88 3.17 8.91
CA THR A 489 -16.03 2.50 8.30
C THR A 489 -16.99 3.51 7.66
N PRO A 490 -17.24 3.43 6.33
CA PRO A 490 -18.23 4.29 5.66
C PRO A 490 -19.60 4.23 6.32
N GLN A 491 -20.27 5.38 6.41
CA GLN A 491 -21.54 5.52 7.14
C GLN A 491 -22.66 4.68 6.50
N GLU A 492 -22.64 4.51 5.19
CA GLU A 492 -23.60 3.69 4.44
C GLU A 492 -23.54 2.22 4.88
N ILE A 493 -22.34 1.70 5.16
CA ILE A 493 -22.16 0.34 5.68
C ILE A 493 -22.69 0.25 7.12
N VAL A 494 -22.33 1.22 7.98
CA VAL A 494 -22.78 1.26 9.38
C VAL A 494 -24.31 1.30 9.46
N ASN A 495 -24.94 2.20 8.70
CA ASN A 495 -26.40 2.31 8.63
C ASN A 495 -27.04 0.99 8.19
N PHE A 496 -26.60 0.46 7.04
CA PHE A 496 -27.15 -0.77 6.50
C PHE A 496 -27.05 -1.94 7.50
N MET A 497 -25.91 -2.08 8.17
CA MET A 497 -25.69 -3.15 9.16
C MET A 497 -26.62 -3.00 10.37
N VAL A 498 -26.75 -1.80 10.94
CA VAL A 498 -27.59 -1.55 12.12
C VAL A 498 -29.08 -1.73 11.78
N ASP A 499 -29.52 -1.18 10.64
CA ASP A 499 -30.91 -1.31 10.17
C ASP A 499 -31.24 -2.78 9.85
N SER A 500 -30.27 -3.54 9.36
CA SER A 500 -30.44 -4.98 9.12
C SER A 500 -30.48 -5.81 10.39
N VAL A 501 -29.65 -5.49 11.39
CA VAL A 501 -29.69 -6.16 12.69
C VAL A 501 -31.04 -5.94 13.37
N ASP A 502 -31.55 -4.71 13.34
CA ASP A 502 -32.87 -4.39 13.90
C ASP A 502 -33.99 -5.13 13.17
N GLU A 503 -33.89 -5.26 11.84
CA GLU A 503 -34.84 -6.04 11.06
C GLU A 503 -34.83 -7.53 11.42
N VAL A 504 -33.65 -8.11 11.62
CA VAL A 504 -33.51 -9.50 12.10
C VAL A 504 -34.07 -9.65 13.50
N LEU A 505 -33.79 -8.71 14.42
CA LEU A 505 -34.34 -8.73 15.77
C LEU A 505 -35.87 -8.78 15.75
N LYS A 506 -36.49 -7.98 14.88
CA LYS A 506 -37.94 -7.87 14.74
C LYS A 506 -38.55 -9.14 14.18
N SER A 507 -37.97 -9.66 13.09
CA SER A 507 -38.51 -10.80 12.36
C SER A 507 -38.25 -12.16 13.03
N GLU A 508 -37.08 -12.36 13.64
CA GLU A 508 -36.67 -13.66 14.21
C GLU A 508 -36.93 -13.78 15.71
N PHE A 509 -36.90 -12.66 16.45
CA PHE A 509 -36.99 -12.67 17.91
C PHE A 509 -38.14 -11.82 18.47
N GLY A 510 -38.88 -11.09 17.64
CA GLY A 510 -39.93 -10.16 18.09
C GLY A 510 -39.41 -9.03 18.98
N LYS A 511 -38.13 -8.68 18.85
CA LYS A 511 -37.44 -7.62 19.61
C LYS A 511 -36.95 -6.52 18.67
N SER A 512 -36.46 -5.41 19.22
CA SER A 512 -35.84 -4.29 18.50
C SER A 512 -34.52 -3.93 19.19
N ILE A 513 -33.66 -3.15 18.54
CA ILE A 513 -32.45 -2.60 19.18
C ILE A 513 -32.77 -1.77 20.44
N GLU A 514 -33.97 -1.18 20.51
CA GLU A 514 -34.44 -0.41 21.67
C GLU A 514 -34.99 -1.27 22.81
N THR A 515 -35.24 -2.56 22.56
CA THR A 515 -35.80 -3.46 23.58
C THR A 515 -34.80 -3.65 24.72
N SER A 516 -35.26 -3.43 25.96
CA SER A 516 -34.47 -3.64 27.17
C SER A 516 -33.99 -5.09 27.27
N GLY A 517 -32.73 -5.29 27.64
CA GLY A 517 -32.08 -6.60 27.72
C GLY A 517 -31.55 -7.13 26.38
N VAL A 518 -31.78 -6.43 25.25
CA VAL A 518 -31.03 -6.70 24.01
C VAL A 518 -29.65 -6.05 24.14
N LYS A 519 -28.69 -6.80 24.69
CA LYS A 519 -27.33 -6.30 24.93
C LYS A 519 -26.50 -6.38 23.66
N ILE A 520 -25.90 -5.26 23.26
CA ILE A 520 -25.17 -5.08 22.00
C ILE A 520 -23.71 -4.77 22.30
N LEU A 521 -22.81 -5.51 21.66
CA LEU A 521 -21.36 -5.35 21.79
C LEU A 521 -20.70 -5.07 20.44
N ASP A 522 -19.91 -4.00 20.39
CA ASP A 522 -18.94 -3.74 19.33
C ASP A 522 -17.52 -4.07 19.80
N PRO A 523 -16.95 -5.23 19.41
CA PRO A 523 -15.71 -5.73 19.99
C PRO A 523 -14.44 -5.08 19.41
N ALA A 524 -14.58 -4.19 18.42
CA ALA A 524 -13.47 -3.47 17.78
C ALA A 524 -13.99 -2.12 17.26
N THR A 525 -14.30 -1.21 18.19
CA THR A 525 -15.18 -0.09 17.89
C THR A 525 -14.52 1.04 17.10
N GLY A 526 -13.20 1.11 17.07
CA GLY A 526 -12.47 2.17 16.40
C GLY A 526 -12.88 3.53 16.95
N THR A 527 -13.58 4.33 16.15
CA THR A 527 -14.06 5.66 16.52
C THR A 527 -15.47 5.68 17.13
N GLY A 528 -16.07 4.51 17.43
CA GLY A 528 -17.38 4.41 18.09
C GLY A 528 -18.59 4.49 17.14
N ASN A 529 -18.38 4.42 15.82
CA ASN A 529 -19.42 4.74 14.83
C ASN A 529 -20.69 3.88 14.96
N PHE A 530 -20.55 2.58 15.28
CA PHE A 530 -21.70 1.70 15.45
C PHE A 530 -22.52 2.07 16.69
N ILE A 531 -21.88 2.38 17.82
CA ILE A 531 -22.57 2.79 19.05
C ILE A 531 -23.26 4.14 18.87
N VAL A 532 -22.58 5.13 18.26
CA VAL A 532 -23.19 6.42 17.89
C VAL A 532 -24.43 6.22 17.01
N ASN A 533 -24.34 5.29 16.05
CA ASN A 533 -25.44 4.99 15.14
C ASN A 533 -26.65 4.34 15.83
N LEU A 534 -26.41 3.51 16.85
CA LEU A 534 -27.44 2.92 17.71
C LEU A 534 -28.13 3.99 18.57
N ILE A 535 -27.36 4.86 19.24
CA ILE A 535 -27.88 5.97 20.06
C ILE A 535 -28.84 6.85 19.24
N ARG A 536 -28.49 7.14 17.98
CA ARG A 536 -29.34 7.92 17.08
C ARG A 536 -30.71 7.28 16.83
N ARG A 537 -30.80 5.95 16.85
CA ARG A 537 -32.02 5.19 16.52
C ARG A 537 -32.88 4.82 17.73
N ILE A 538 -32.27 4.62 18.89
CA ILE A 538 -33.00 4.29 20.14
C ILE A 538 -33.82 5.50 20.57
N ASP A 539 -35.07 5.31 20.98
CA ASP A 539 -35.93 6.41 21.44
C ASP A 539 -35.44 7.03 22.77
N ASP A 540 -35.76 8.30 23.00
CA ASP A 540 -35.27 9.05 24.17
C ASP A 540 -35.68 8.42 25.52
N PHE A 541 -36.83 7.74 25.58
CA PHE A 541 -37.32 7.11 26.81
C PHE A 541 -36.52 5.86 27.17
N SER A 542 -36.16 5.04 26.18
CA SER A 542 -35.36 3.83 26.39
C SER A 542 -33.86 4.13 26.47
N LEU A 543 -33.40 5.23 25.88
CA LEU A 543 -31.98 5.51 25.66
C LEU A 543 -31.15 5.53 26.95
N GLU A 544 -31.64 6.13 28.04
CA GLU A 544 -30.88 6.17 29.30
C GLU A 544 -30.55 4.76 29.82
N ALA A 545 -31.56 3.88 29.87
CA ALA A 545 -31.38 2.50 30.33
C ALA A 545 -30.48 1.70 29.37
N LYS A 546 -30.68 1.85 28.05
CA LYS A 546 -29.85 1.19 27.03
C LYS A 546 -28.38 1.62 27.13
N TYR A 547 -28.14 2.92 27.23
CA TYR A 547 -26.81 3.52 27.31
C TYR A 547 -26.06 3.07 28.55
N LYS A 548 -26.75 2.96 29.69
CA LYS A 548 -26.15 2.52 30.95
C LYS A 548 -25.92 1.02 30.97
N GLU A 549 -26.88 0.19 30.56
CA GLU A 549 -26.87 -1.25 30.88
C GLU A 549 -26.68 -2.21 29.68
N ASP A 550 -27.00 -1.78 28.46
CA ASP A 550 -27.15 -2.70 27.31
C ASP A 550 -26.16 -2.43 26.16
N LEU A 551 -25.48 -1.29 26.13
CA LEU A 551 -24.51 -0.95 25.07
C LEU A 551 -23.07 -1.10 25.57
N PHE A 552 -22.26 -1.84 24.82
CA PHE A 552 -20.86 -2.11 25.14
C PHE A 552 -19.97 -1.96 23.91
N CYS A 553 -18.73 -1.51 24.11
CA CYS A 553 -17.74 -1.52 23.05
C CYS A 553 -16.30 -1.60 23.56
N ASN A 554 -15.43 -2.21 22.77
CA ASN A 554 -14.02 -2.44 23.12
C ASN A 554 -13.10 -1.82 22.08
N GLU A 555 -11.98 -1.27 22.56
CA GLU A 555 -10.90 -0.78 21.71
C GLU A 555 -9.54 -1.04 22.35
N ILE A 556 -8.59 -1.49 21.53
CA ILE A 556 -7.23 -1.83 21.95
C ILE A 556 -6.26 -0.66 21.79
N MET A 557 -6.56 0.26 20.86
CA MET A 557 -5.71 1.42 20.57
C MET A 557 -6.15 2.64 21.39
N LEU A 558 -5.18 3.29 22.05
CA LEU A 558 -5.45 4.40 22.97
C LEU A 558 -6.22 5.56 22.33
N LEU A 559 -5.84 5.95 21.11
CA LEU A 559 -6.40 7.13 20.46
C LEU A 559 -7.80 6.88 19.87
N PRO A 560 -8.06 5.79 19.13
CA PRO A 560 -9.41 5.36 18.81
C PRO A 560 -10.30 5.24 20.06
N TYR A 561 -9.77 4.70 21.17
CA TYR A 561 -10.51 4.63 22.45
C TYR A 561 -10.96 6.03 22.92
N TYR A 562 -10.07 7.03 22.93
CA TYR A 562 -10.46 8.41 23.27
C TYR A 562 -11.52 9.00 22.34
N ILE A 563 -11.36 8.79 21.03
CA ILE A 563 -12.31 9.30 20.02
C ILE A 563 -13.69 8.64 20.20
N SER A 564 -13.73 7.32 20.44
CA SER A 564 -14.98 6.60 20.65
C SER A 564 -15.74 7.09 21.89
N SER A 565 -15.07 7.22 23.04
CA SER A 565 -15.65 7.77 24.27
C SER A 565 -16.23 9.17 24.04
N LEU A 566 -15.46 10.07 23.41
CA LEU A 566 -15.92 11.43 23.12
C LEU A 566 -17.15 11.45 22.20
N ASN A 567 -17.15 10.66 21.12
CA ASN A 567 -18.24 10.65 20.16
C ASN A 567 -19.53 10.09 20.75
N ILE A 568 -19.42 9.01 21.52
CA ILE A 568 -20.57 8.34 22.14
C ILE A 568 -21.20 9.26 23.19
N GLU A 569 -20.38 9.83 24.08
CA GLU A 569 -20.84 10.77 25.12
C GLU A 569 -21.44 12.04 24.53
N HIS A 570 -20.85 12.56 23.44
CA HIS A 570 -21.39 13.73 22.76
C HIS A 570 -22.75 13.44 22.11
N GLU A 571 -22.89 12.30 21.43
CA GLU A 571 -24.15 11.94 20.79
C GLU A 571 -25.27 11.77 21.83
N TYR A 572 -24.96 11.14 22.97
CA TYR A 572 -25.90 11.04 24.08
C TYR A 572 -26.28 12.43 24.62
N TYR A 573 -25.30 13.31 24.88
CA TYR A 573 -25.55 14.68 25.33
C TYR A 573 -26.40 15.47 24.32
N ALA A 574 -26.10 15.37 23.03
CA ALA A 574 -26.82 16.08 21.98
C ALA A 574 -28.30 15.65 21.91
N LYS A 575 -28.58 14.38 22.21
CA LYS A 575 -29.92 13.81 22.18
C LYS A 575 -30.71 14.04 23.49
N MET A 576 -30.08 13.82 24.63
CA MET A 576 -30.74 13.86 25.95
C MET A 576 -30.66 15.22 26.64
N GLY A 577 -29.79 16.13 26.19
CA GLY A 577 -29.55 17.43 26.81
C GLY A 577 -28.80 17.39 28.15
N GLN A 578 -28.48 16.20 28.64
CA GLN A 578 -27.70 15.95 29.86
C GLN A 578 -26.47 15.12 29.54
N TYR A 579 -25.34 15.51 30.12
CA TYR A 579 -24.09 14.77 29.98
C TYR A 579 -24.09 13.56 30.91
N GLU A 580 -23.74 12.40 30.38
CA GLU A 580 -23.50 11.18 31.14
C GLU A 580 -22.27 10.46 30.55
N PRO A 581 -21.28 10.04 31.37
CA PRO A 581 -20.13 9.29 30.89
C PRO A 581 -20.59 7.93 30.33
N PHE A 582 -19.95 7.48 29.24
CA PHE A 582 -20.26 6.16 28.71
C PHE A 582 -19.45 5.10 29.46
N GLU A 583 -20.10 4.34 30.33
CA GLU A 583 -19.44 3.26 31.08
C GLU A 583 -19.36 1.95 30.29
N GLY A 584 -19.96 1.89 29.10
CA GLY A 584 -19.92 0.72 28.20
C GLY A 584 -18.65 0.60 27.37
N VAL A 585 -17.81 1.64 27.30
CA VAL A 585 -16.54 1.59 26.57
C VAL A 585 -15.42 1.03 27.45
N CYS A 586 -14.74 -0.01 26.94
CA CYS A 586 -13.63 -0.68 27.60
C CYS A 586 -12.34 -0.52 26.78
N PHE A 587 -11.25 -0.21 27.47
CA PHE A 587 -9.91 -0.25 26.88
C PHE A 587 -9.35 -1.68 27.05
N ALA A 588 -9.60 -2.53 26.04
CA ALA A 588 -9.40 -3.97 26.13
C ALA A 588 -9.11 -4.62 24.76
N ASP A 589 -8.35 -5.71 24.77
CA ASP A 589 -8.27 -6.63 23.61
C ASP A 589 -9.35 -7.71 23.74
N SER A 590 -10.43 -7.59 22.94
CA SER A 590 -11.55 -8.53 22.93
C SER A 590 -11.13 -10.00 22.82
N LEU A 591 -10.11 -10.31 21.99
CA LEU A 591 -9.67 -11.70 21.81
C LEU A 591 -8.91 -12.22 23.05
N GLU A 592 -8.23 -11.36 23.79
CA GLU A 592 -7.55 -11.72 25.04
C GLU A 592 -8.53 -11.90 26.20
N LEU A 593 -9.68 -11.20 26.20
CA LEU A 593 -10.71 -11.33 27.24
C LEU A 593 -11.22 -12.78 27.40
N ALA A 594 -11.08 -13.60 26.36
CA ALA A 594 -11.42 -15.02 26.35
C ALA A 594 -10.51 -15.90 27.23
N GLU A 595 -9.29 -15.46 27.58
CA GLU A 595 -8.26 -16.31 28.21
C GLU A 595 -8.54 -16.71 29.67
N GLY A 596 -9.66 -16.29 30.29
CA GLY A 596 -10.09 -16.69 31.65
C GLY A 596 -9.17 -16.26 32.82
N LYS A 597 -7.89 -15.98 32.54
CA LYS A 597 -6.82 -15.68 33.52
C LYS A 597 -6.80 -14.23 34.02
N GLN A 598 -7.65 -13.37 33.48
CA GLN A 598 -7.89 -12.01 33.99
C GLN A 598 -8.61 -11.97 35.35
N MET A 599 -8.85 -13.10 36.03
CA MET A 599 -9.34 -13.10 37.42
C MET A 599 -8.36 -12.50 38.45
N ARG A 600 -7.20 -11.96 38.04
CA ARG A 600 -6.28 -11.18 38.92
C ARG A 600 -6.49 -9.66 38.83
N LEU A 601 -7.63 -9.23 38.31
CA LEU A 601 -8.04 -7.83 38.17
C LEU A 601 -8.15 -7.05 39.50
N GLU A 602 -8.04 -7.70 40.65
CA GLU A 602 -8.38 -7.13 41.97
C GLU A 602 -7.45 -6.05 42.53
N MET A 603 -6.35 -5.65 41.88
CA MET A 603 -5.32 -4.88 42.62
C MET A 603 -5.07 -3.40 42.32
N PHE A 604 -5.34 -2.79 41.15
CA PHE A 604 -4.86 -1.38 40.98
C PHE A 604 -5.62 -0.37 40.09
N VAL A 605 -6.50 -0.75 39.15
CA VAL A 605 -7.42 0.22 38.49
C VAL A 605 -8.83 -0.33 38.51
N GLU A 606 -9.61 0.13 39.47
CA GLU A 606 -10.95 -0.39 39.79
C GLU A 606 -11.92 -0.13 38.62
N GLU A 607 -11.94 1.08 38.06
CA GLU A 607 -13.00 1.47 37.11
C GLU A 607 -12.95 0.77 35.73
N ASN A 608 -11.84 0.78 34.97
CA ASN A 608 -11.80 0.08 33.66
C ASN A 608 -11.96 -1.44 33.82
N THR A 609 -11.41 -1.97 34.91
CA THR A 609 -11.57 -3.36 35.31
C THR A 609 -13.04 -3.72 35.56
N GLU A 610 -13.76 -2.87 36.28
CA GLU A 610 -15.19 -3.03 36.53
C GLU A 610 -16.00 -2.96 35.24
N ARG A 611 -15.66 -2.04 34.32
CA ARG A 611 -16.29 -1.97 32.99
C ARG A 611 -16.10 -3.27 32.21
N VAL A 612 -14.88 -3.79 32.14
CA VAL A 612 -14.58 -5.07 31.47
C VAL A 612 -15.29 -6.23 32.15
N LYS A 613 -15.34 -6.27 33.49
CA LYS A 613 -16.06 -7.31 34.23
C LYS A 613 -17.55 -7.27 33.93
N ARG A 614 -18.16 -6.09 33.95
CA ARG A 614 -19.58 -5.86 33.64
C ARG A 614 -19.91 -6.26 32.20
N GLU A 615 -19.05 -5.93 31.25
CA GLU A 615 -19.17 -6.40 29.86
C GLU A 615 -19.08 -7.92 29.78
N LYS A 616 -18.13 -8.57 30.47
CA LYS A 616 -17.97 -10.04 30.46
C LYS A 616 -19.17 -10.77 31.07
N ASP A 617 -19.72 -10.22 32.15
CA ASP A 617 -20.88 -10.77 32.86
C ASP A 617 -22.20 -10.51 32.10
N ALA A 618 -22.19 -9.63 31.08
CA ALA A 618 -23.37 -9.34 30.27
C ALA A 618 -23.77 -10.51 29.35
N ASP A 619 -25.06 -10.84 29.34
CA ASP A 619 -25.68 -11.74 28.36
C ASP A 619 -25.83 -11.06 26.99
N ILE A 620 -24.72 -11.02 26.24
CA ILE A 620 -24.68 -10.39 24.91
C ILE A 620 -25.60 -11.12 23.93
N THR A 621 -26.50 -10.35 23.30
CA THR A 621 -27.46 -10.84 22.30
C THR A 621 -27.01 -10.52 20.88
N VAL A 622 -26.32 -9.40 20.69
CA VAL A 622 -25.84 -8.94 19.38
C VAL A 622 -24.37 -8.57 19.47
N VAL A 623 -23.56 -9.14 18.58
CA VAL A 623 -22.19 -8.70 18.33
C VAL A 623 -22.13 -8.09 16.94
N LEU A 624 -21.74 -6.83 16.80
CA LEU A 624 -21.62 -6.19 15.49
C LEU A 624 -20.44 -5.24 15.39
N GLY A 625 -19.85 -5.10 14.21
CA GLY A 625 -18.70 -4.21 14.04
C GLY A 625 -17.88 -4.44 12.77
N ASN A 626 -16.69 -3.83 12.75
CA ASN A 626 -15.70 -3.99 11.70
C ASN A 626 -14.40 -4.55 12.29
N PRO A 627 -14.25 -5.89 12.41
CA PRO A 627 -13.04 -6.48 12.97
C PRO A 627 -11.82 -6.23 12.07
N PRO A 628 -10.59 -6.17 12.61
CA PRO A 628 -9.37 -5.95 11.82
C PRO A 628 -9.09 -7.11 10.85
N TYR A 629 -8.48 -6.80 9.70
CA TYR A 629 -8.04 -7.78 8.70
C TYR A 629 -6.51 -7.84 8.63
N ASN A 630 -5.91 -8.94 9.09
CA ASN A 630 -4.46 -9.11 9.02
C ASN A 630 -4.08 -10.60 9.00
N VAL A 631 -3.63 -11.09 7.84
CA VAL A 631 -3.11 -12.48 7.66
C VAL A 631 -1.66 -12.63 8.17
N GLY A 632 -0.99 -11.52 8.50
CA GLY A 632 0.38 -11.47 9.04
C GLY A 632 1.35 -10.55 8.30
N GLN A 633 2.57 -10.46 8.83
CA GLN A 633 3.68 -9.67 8.25
C GLN A 633 3.98 -9.98 6.78
N LYS A 634 4.41 -8.94 6.04
CA LYS A 634 4.85 -9.05 4.64
C LYS A 634 6.25 -9.65 4.53
N SER A 635 7.13 -9.38 5.50
CA SER A 635 8.48 -9.93 5.60
C SER A 635 8.77 -10.43 6.99
N GLU A 636 9.58 -11.48 7.11
CA GLU A 636 10.07 -11.97 8.40
C GLU A 636 11.03 -11.00 9.09
N ASN A 637 11.56 -10.02 8.36
CA ASN A 637 12.36 -8.92 8.89
C ASN A 637 11.51 -7.81 9.53
N ASP A 638 10.20 -7.76 9.25
CA ASP A 638 9.32 -6.74 9.85
C ASP A 638 9.14 -6.98 11.36
N ASN A 639 9.36 -8.23 11.81
CA ASN A 639 9.14 -8.72 13.17
C ASN A 639 7.76 -8.32 13.73
N ASN A 640 6.73 -8.53 12.91
CA ASN A 640 5.37 -8.10 13.14
C ASN A 640 4.40 -9.27 12.95
N LYS A 641 4.67 -10.39 13.63
CA LYS A 641 3.82 -11.57 13.53
C LYS A 641 2.49 -11.32 14.22
N ASN A 642 1.42 -11.86 13.64
CA ASN A 642 0.11 -11.86 14.29
C ASN A 642 0.22 -12.43 15.71
N ARG A 643 -0.44 -11.74 16.64
CA ARG A 643 -0.56 -12.18 18.01
C ARG A 643 -1.24 -13.55 18.10
N LYS A 644 -0.75 -14.35 19.05
CA LYS A 644 -1.32 -15.66 19.40
C LYS A 644 -2.28 -15.48 20.55
N TYR A 645 -3.47 -16.06 20.41
CA TYR A 645 -4.54 -16.06 21.41
C TYR A 645 -4.87 -17.52 21.69
N PRO A 646 -4.15 -18.21 22.60
CA PRO A 646 -4.25 -19.66 22.79
C PRO A 646 -5.68 -20.23 22.77
N ILE A 647 -6.61 -19.67 23.53
CA ILE A 647 -8.00 -20.14 23.63
C ILE A 647 -8.77 -19.93 22.32
N VAL A 648 -8.67 -18.74 21.73
CA VAL A 648 -9.37 -18.46 20.46
C VAL A 648 -8.73 -19.24 19.30
N ASP A 649 -7.40 -19.35 19.28
CA ASP A 649 -6.64 -20.12 18.29
C ASP A 649 -6.97 -21.62 18.39
N GLU A 650 -7.16 -22.16 19.60
CA GLU A 650 -7.62 -23.52 19.84
C GLU A 650 -9.07 -23.72 19.38
N SER A 651 -9.98 -22.78 19.69
CA SER A 651 -11.37 -22.82 19.21
C SER A 651 -11.45 -22.78 17.68
N VAL A 652 -10.67 -21.89 17.03
CA VAL A 652 -10.53 -21.83 15.57
C VAL A 652 -9.99 -23.15 15.02
N TYR A 653 -9.01 -23.76 15.69
CA TYR A 653 -8.46 -25.04 15.27
C TYR A 653 -9.52 -26.16 15.33
N GLU A 654 -10.16 -26.34 16.48
CA GLU A 654 -11.14 -27.41 16.71
C GLU A 654 -12.39 -27.27 15.85
N LYS A 655 -12.88 -26.04 15.69
CA LYS A 655 -14.12 -25.78 14.95
C LYS A 655 -13.87 -25.71 13.44
N TYR A 656 -12.86 -24.95 12.99
CA TYR A 656 -12.68 -24.64 11.57
C TYR A 656 -11.57 -25.46 10.91
N VAL A 657 -10.36 -25.47 11.49
CA VAL A 657 -9.19 -26.11 10.85
C VAL A 657 -9.33 -27.62 10.77
N ARG A 658 -9.80 -28.25 11.84
CA ARG A 658 -9.95 -29.72 11.94
C ARG A 658 -10.98 -30.27 10.95
N GLY A 659 -11.99 -29.48 10.61
CA GLY A 659 -13.02 -29.82 9.62
C GLY A 659 -12.66 -29.47 8.18
N SER A 660 -11.47 -28.90 7.93
CA SER A 660 -11.03 -28.50 6.59
C SER A 660 -10.24 -29.61 5.90
N ASN A 661 -10.51 -29.83 4.62
CA ASN A 661 -9.76 -30.73 3.74
C ASN A 661 -8.50 -30.06 3.16
N ALA A 662 -8.30 -28.76 3.40
CA ALA A 662 -7.16 -28.01 2.89
C ALA A 662 -5.85 -28.36 3.61
N THR A 663 -4.76 -28.46 2.85
CA THR A 663 -3.42 -28.68 3.42
C THR A 663 -2.82 -27.41 3.99
N ASN A 664 -3.15 -26.25 3.42
CA ASN A 664 -2.71 -24.96 3.92
C ASN A 664 -3.89 -24.21 4.51
N THR A 665 -3.95 -24.16 5.84
CA THR A 665 -5.01 -23.53 6.61
C THR A 665 -4.59 -22.18 7.20
N ARG A 666 -3.46 -21.61 6.74
CA ARG A 666 -2.94 -20.33 7.24
C ARG A 666 -3.99 -19.20 7.16
N ALA A 667 -4.85 -19.22 6.14
CA ALA A 667 -5.89 -18.21 5.99
C ALA A 667 -6.91 -18.19 7.14
N LEU A 668 -7.11 -19.32 7.83
CA LEU A 668 -7.98 -19.42 9.02
C LEU A 668 -7.37 -18.75 10.27
N SER A 669 -6.09 -18.35 10.22
CA SER A 669 -5.43 -17.63 11.31
C SER A 669 -5.54 -16.10 11.22
N ASP A 670 -6.24 -15.58 10.20
CA ASP A 670 -6.52 -14.16 10.03
C ASP A 670 -7.40 -13.64 11.20
N ALA A 671 -7.18 -12.39 11.61
CA ALA A 671 -7.85 -11.78 12.74
C ALA A 671 -9.38 -11.81 12.60
N TYR A 672 -9.93 -11.50 11.43
CA TYR A 672 -11.39 -11.50 11.25
C TYR A 672 -12.03 -12.89 11.48
N VAL A 673 -11.31 -13.98 11.19
CA VAL A 673 -11.76 -15.35 11.45
C VAL A 673 -11.81 -15.62 12.95
N LYS A 674 -10.80 -15.13 13.69
CA LYS A 674 -10.78 -15.17 15.15
C LYS A 674 -11.93 -14.38 15.75
N PHE A 675 -12.25 -13.20 15.21
CA PHE A 675 -13.42 -12.41 15.65
C PHE A 675 -14.74 -13.11 15.36
N PHE A 676 -14.92 -13.76 14.21
CA PHE A 676 -16.12 -14.59 13.98
C PHE A 676 -16.23 -15.72 15.00
N ARG A 677 -15.14 -16.45 15.26
CA ARG A 677 -15.13 -17.54 16.25
C ARG A 677 -15.43 -17.00 17.65
N TRP A 678 -14.71 -15.97 18.07
CA TRP A 678 -14.86 -15.33 19.37
C TRP A 678 -16.27 -14.77 19.56
N ALA A 679 -16.83 -14.08 18.57
CA ALA A 679 -18.19 -13.54 18.66
C ALA A 679 -19.24 -14.66 18.79
N THR A 680 -19.05 -15.75 18.05
CA THR A 680 -19.91 -16.93 18.11
C THR A 680 -19.83 -17.63 19.47
N ASP A 681 -18.64 -17.68 20.07
CA ASP A 681 -18.40 -18.21 21.41
C ASP A 681 -18.90 -17.24 22.51
N ARG A 682 -18.86 -15.92 22.25
CA ARG A 682 -19.33 -14.86 23.15
C ARG A 682 -20.86 -14.84 23.32
N LEU A 683 -21.59 -15.26 22.27
CA LEU A 683 -23.02 -15.57 22.38
C LEU A 683 -23.29 -16.79 23.27
N GLN A 684 -22.26 -17.56 23.63
CA GLN A 684 -22.38 -18.81 24.39
C GLN A 684 -23.39 -19.75 23.71
N ASP A 685 -24.33 -20.31 24.48
CA ASP A 685 -25.45 -21.08 23.95
C ASP A 685 -26.70 -20.23 23.72
N ASN A 686 -26.64 -18.90 23.81
CA ASN A 686 -27.82 -18.03 23.69
C ASN A 686 -28.26 -17.78 22.24
N ASP A 687 -29.53 -17.41 22.08
CA ASP A 687 -30.05 -16.85 20.83
C ASP A 687 -29.39 -15.49 20.58
N GLY A 688 -29.07 -15.19 19.32
CA GLY A 688 -28.37 -13.95 19.03
C GLY A 688 -27.95 -13.76 17.59
N ILE A 689 -27.25 -12.65 17.36
CA ILE A 689 -26.84 -12.18 16.04
C ILE A 689 -25.35 -11.84 16.06
N VAL A 690 -24.61 -12.28 15.04
CA VAL A 690 -23.26 -11.78 14.73
C VAL A 690 -23.31 -11.04 13.39
N CYS A 691 -22.95 -9.77 13.35
CA CYS A 691 -23.00 -8.93 12.15
C CYS A 691 -21.66 -8.23 11.89
N PHE A 692 -20.90 -8.67 10.90
CA PHE A 692 -19.59 -8.08 10.58
C PHE A 692 -19.48 -7.67 9.11
N VAL A 693 -18.87 -6.50 8.89
CA VAL A 693 -18.20 -6.20 7.62
C VAL A 693 -16.78 -6.78 7.68
N SER A 694 -16.45 -7.67 6.75
CA SER A 694 -15.20 -8.45 6.82
C SER A 694 -14.62 -8.81 5.45
N ASN A 695 -13.41 -9.36 5.45
CA ASN A 695 -12.82 -9.98 4.25
C ASN A 695 -13.71 -11.15 3.77
N ASN A 696 -14.11 -11.12 2.50
CA ASN A 696 -15.02 -12.12 1.92
C ASN A 696 -14.33 -13.38 1.35
N SER A 697 -13.02 -13.54 1.58
CA SER A 697 -12.24 -14.67 1.02
C SER A 697 -12.73 -16.06 1.45
N PHE A 698 -13.52 -16.15 2.53
CA PHE A 698 -14.11 -17.40 2.98
C PHE A 698 -15.18 -17.97 2.02
N LEU A 699 -15.73 -17.16 1.11
CA LEU A 699 -16.72 -17.63 0.13
C LEU A 699 -16.13 -18.63 -0.85
N ASP A 700 -14.93 -18.34 -1.38
CA ASP A 700 -14.36 -19.07 -2.51
C ASP A 700 -13.04 -19.79 -2.20
N SER A 701 -12.38 -19.46 -1.09
CA SER A 701 -11.15 -20.14 -0.69
C SER A 701 -11.41 -21.58 -0.21
N TYR A 702 -10.60 -22.51 -0.72
CA TYR A 702 -10.65 -23.93 -0.34
C TYR A 702 -10.38 -24.16 1.15
N ALA A 703 -9.58 -23.33 1.80
CA ALA A 703 -9.23 -23.47 3.22
C ALA A 703 -10.37 -23.15 4.20
N PHE A 704 -11.51 -22.65 3.71
CA PHE A 704 -12.65 -22.23 4.54
C PHE A 704 -13.83 -23.20 4.45
N ASP A 705 -13.68 -24.37 3.86
CA ASP A 705 -14.69 -25.44 3.87
C ASP A 705 -15.14 -25.81 5.29
N GLY A 706 -14.21 -26.03 6.21
CA GLY A 706 -14.53 -26.27 7.62
C GLY A 706 -15.20 -25.07 8.31
N PHE A 707 -14.81 -23.84 7.96
CA PHE A 707 -15.43 -22.61 8.45
C PHE A 707 -16.88 -22.48 7.98
N ARG A 708 -17.12 -22.61 6.67
CA ARG A 708 -18.44 -22.55 6.04
C ARG A 708 -19.39 -23.62 6.58
N LYS A 709 -18.88 -24.84 6.74
CA LYS A 709 -19.61 -25.93 7.39
C LYS A 709 -20.06 -25.53 8.80
N ARG A 710 -19.15 -25.04 9.64
CA ARG A 710 -19.49 -24.66 11.02
C ARG A 710 -20.45 -23.50 11.11
N LEU A 711 -20.38 -22.52 10.21
CA LEU A 711 -21.40 -21.48 10.17
C LEU A 711 -22.79 -22.06 9.88
N ALA A 712 -22.89 -23.00 8.94
CA ALA A 712 -24.16 -23.65 8.63
C ALA A 712 -24.67 -24.57 9.76
N ASP A 713 -23.77 -25.14 10.57
CA ASP A 713 -24.15 -25.97 11.73
C ASP A 713 -24.61 -25.12 12.94
N GLU A 714 -24.00 -23.95 13.18
CA GLU A 714 -24.19 -23.17 14.42
C GLU A 714 -25.22 -22.03 14.31
N PHE A 715 -25.74 -21.77 13.11
CA PHE A 715 -26.67 -20.68 12.81
C PHE A 715 -27.86 -21.18 11.97
N THR A 716 -28.99 -20.48 12.03
CA THR A 716 -30.24 -20.84 11.32
C THR A 716 -30.43 -20.04 10.05
N GLN A 717 -29.97 -18.78 10.04
CA GLN A 717 -29.97 -17.91 8.87
C GLN A 717 -28.58 -17.30 8.71
N ILE A 718 -28.11 -17.26 7.46
CA ILE A 718 -26.87 -16.59 7.08
C ILE A 718 -27.22 -15.61 5.96
N TYR A 719 -27.03 -14.32 6.18
CA TYR A 719 -27.12 -13.30 5.13
C TYR A 719 -25.72 -12.84 4.77
N HIS A 720 -25.36 -12.91 3.49
CA HIS A 720 -24.07 -12.46 3.00
C HIS A 720 -24.21 -11.56 1.77
N ILE A 721 -23.76 -10.32 1.89
CA ILE A 721 -23.65 -9.38 0.78
C ILE A 721 -22.19 -9.30 0.37
N ASP A 722 -21.87 -9.86 -0.79
CA ASP A 722 -20.54 -9.80 -1.39
C ASP A 722 -20.36 -8.46 -2.12
N LEU A 723 -19.61 -7.54 -1.49
CA LEU A 723 -19.28 -6.24 -2.07
C LEU A 723 -18.12 -6.33 -3.08
N GLY A 724 -17.52 -7.50 -3.30
CA GLY A 724 -16.40 -7.70 -4.21
C GLY A 724 -15.20 -6.80 -3.87
N GLY A 725 -14.60 -6.17 -4.89
CA GLY A 725 -13.53 -5.17 -4.67
C GLY A 725 -12.15 -5.77 -4.41
N ASN A 726 -11.93 -7.03 -4.76
CA ASN A 726 -10.63 -7.68 -4.62
C ASN A 726 -9.71 -7.28 -5.78
N ALA A 727 -8.91 -6.23 -5.56
CA ALA A 727 -7.95 -5.73 -6.54
C ALA A 727 -6.88 -6.78 -6.93
N ARG A 728 -6.57 -7.74 -6.05
CA ARG A 728 -5.63 -8.84 -6.37
C ARG A 728 -6.21 -9.81 -7.41
N LYS A 729 -7.53 -10.00 -7.38
CA LYS A 729 -8.31 -10.72 -8.40
C LYS A 729 -8.79 -9.79 -9.55
N ARG A 730 -8.39 -8.52 -9.53
CA ARG A 730 -8.81 -7.45 -10.47
C ARG A 730 -10.34 -7.28 -10.57
N LYS A 731 -11.05 -7.47 -9.46
CA LYS A 731 -12.52 -7.33 -9.38
C LYS A 731 -12.91 -5.98 -8.77
N GLY A 732 -13.44 -5.07 -9.59
CA GLY A 732 -14.19 -3.87 -9.17
C GLY A 732 -13.51 -2.86 -8.26
N GLY A 733 -14.27 -1.82 -7.91
CA GLY A 733 -13.87 -0.89 -6.87
C GLY A 733 -14.11 -1.45 -5.47
N ASN A 734 -13.17 -1.17 -4.56
CA ASN A 734 -13.26 -1.53 -3.15
C ASN A 734 -13.88 -0.38 -2.34
N VAL A 735 -14.78 -0.69 -1.39
CA VAL A 735 -15.49 0.31 -0.57
C VAL A 735 -14.60 0.99 0.48
N PHE A 736 -13.49 0.37 0.87
CA PHE A 736 -12.48 0.91 1.80
C PHE A 736 -11.18 1.35 1.09
N GLY A 737 -11.10 1.23 -0.24
CA GLY A 737 -9.87 1.50 -0.99
C GLY A 737 -8.73 0.50 -0.75
N ILE A 738 -9.01 -0.68 -0.18
CA ILE A 738 -8.03 -1.74 0.08
C ILE A 738 -7.97 -2.78 -1.06
N MET A 739 -7.00 -3.71 -0.99
CA MET A 739 -6.74 -4.68 -2.07
C MET A 739 -7.49 -6.02 -1.93
N VAL A 740 -8.09 -6.32 -0.79
CA VAL A 740 -8.83 -7.56 -0.53
C VAL A 740 -10.32 -7.35 -0.76
N GLY A 741 -11.05 -8.42 -1.10
CA GLY A 741 -12.50 -8.34 -1.23
C GLY A 741 -13.18 -8.22 0.14
N VAL A 742 -14.37 -7.63 0.16
CA VAL A 742 -15.09 -7.29 1.39
C VAL A 742 -16.55 -7.71 1.25
N GLY A 743 -17.18 -8.14 2.34
CA GLY A 743 -18.61 -8.41 2.39
C GLY A 743 -19.21 -8.15 3.77
N ILE A 744 -20.53 -7.99 3.82
CA ILE A 744 -21.30 -7.85 5.07
C ILE A 744 -21.94 -9.22 5.35
N THR A 745 -21.71 -9.76 6.54
CA THR A 745 -22.23 -11.07 6.96
C THR A 745 -23.05 -10.92 8.23
N ILE A 746 -24.30 -11.39 8.21
CA ILE A 746 -25.20 -11.46 9.36
C ILE A 746 -25.52 -12.93 9.62
N LEU A 747 -25.15 -13.41 10.81
CA LEU A 747 -25.36 -14.78 11.27
C LEU A 747 -26.42 -14.74 12.37
N VAL A 748 -27.50 -15.49 12.21
CA VAL A 748 -28.62 -15.51 13.15
C VAL A 748 -28.71 -16.88 13.79
N ARG A 749 -28.71 -16.93 15.12
CA ARG A 749 -28.89 -18.16 15.89
C ARG A 749 -30.23 -18.14 16.60
N ASN A 750 -31.09 -19.07 16.21
CA ASN A 750 -32.37 -19.33 16.88
C ASN A 750 -32.43 -20.80 17.34
N ARG A 751 -32.22 -21.05 18.63
CA ARG A 751 -32.12 -22.38 19.24
C ARG A 751 -33.32 -23.28 18.98
N ALA A 752 -34.53 -22.70 18.97
CA ALA A 752 -35.75 -23.46 18.71
C ALA A 752 -35.67 -24.18 17.34
N HIS A 753 -34.94 -23.60 16.40
CA HIS A 753 -34.68 -24.16 15.07
C HIS A 753 -33.36 -24.95 14.98
N VAL A 754 -32.28 -24.55 15.66
CA VAL A 754 -31.01 -25.32 15.69
C VAL A 754 -31.22 -26.72 16.27
N ASN A 755 -31.98 -26.83 17.37
CA ASN A 755 -32.25 -28.13 18.01
C ASN A 755 -33.07 -29.09 17.13
N GLN A 756 -33.71 -28.59 16.07
CA GLN A 756 -34.44 -29.39 15.08
C GLN A 756 -33.52 -29.96 13.98
N HIS A 757 -32.21 -29.71 14.03
CA HIS A 757 -31.23 -30.14 13.02
C HIS A 757 -31.60 -29.73 11.58
N LYS A 758 -32.30 -28.60 11.44
CA LYS A 758 -32.61 -28.03 10.12
C LYS A 758 -31.36 -27.35 9.55
N PRO A 759 -31.06 -27.51 8.25
CA PRO A 759 -29.94 -26.83 7.62
C PRO A 759 -30.17 -25.31 7.64
N ALA A 760 -29.09 -24.54 7.86
CA ALA A 760 -29.14 -23.09 7.76
C ALA A 760 -29.59 -22.65 6.35
N ILE A 761 -30.39 -21.60 6.29
CA ILE A 761 -30.72 -20.95 5.02
C ILE A 761 -29.64 -19.90 4.73
N ILE A 762 -28.95 -20.04 3.60
CA ILE A 762 -27.86 -19.15 3.18
C ILE A 762 -28.40 -18.18 2.12
N ASN A 763 -28.67 -16.96 2.54
CA ASN A 763 -29.09 -15.84 1.72
C ASN A 763 -27.85 -15.11 1.20
N TYR A 764 -27.64 -15.12 -0.10
CA TYR A 764 -26.50 -14.51 -0.77
C TYR A 764 -26.94 -13.41 -1.74
N TYR A 765 -26.16 -12.34 -1.79
CA TYR A 765 -26.29 -11.32 -2.83
C TYR A 765 -24.90 -10.86 -3.27
N LYS A 766 -24.66 -10.85 -4.58
CA LYS A 766 -23.41 -10.35 -5.16
C LYS A 766 -23.63 -8.97 -5.76
N VAL A 767 -22.90 -7.97 -5.26
CA VAL A 767 -22.86 -6.65 -5.88
C VAL A 767 -22.01 -6.70 -7.15
N ASP A 768 -22.45 -6.03 -8.21
CA ASP A 768 -21.78 -6.03 -9.51
C ASP A 768 -20.28 -5.66 -9.38
N ASP A 769 -19.44 -6.56 -9.90
CA ASP A 769 -17.98 -6.46 -9.91
C ASP A 769 -17.48 -5.27 -10.75
N ASN A 770 -18.29 -4.68 -11.63
CA ASN A 770 -17.91 -3.52 -12.43
C ASN A 770 -18.08 -2.18 -11.69
N LEU A 771 -18.80 -2.17 -10.57
CA LEU A 771 -19.07 -0.94 -9.82
C LEU A 771 -17.82 -0.42 -9.08
N LYS A 772 -17.69 0.91 -9.05
CA LYS A 772 -16.71 1.61 -8.21
C LYS A 772 -17.16 1.57 -6.75
N GLY A 773 -16.22 1.71 -5.81
CA GLY A 773 -16.51 1.67 -4.37
C GLY A 773 -17.63 2.63 -3.94
N THR A 774 -17.64 3.86 -4.46
CA THR A 774 -18.69 4.85 -4.17
C THR A 774 -20.09 4.45 -4.67
N ALA A 775 -20.18 3.76 -5.81
CA ALA A 775 -21.45 3.28 -6.33
C ALA A 775 -21.99 2.10 -5.49
N LYS A 776 -21.10 1.27 -4.94
CA LYS A 776 -21.47 0.19 -4.02
C LYS A 776 -21.99 0.72 -2.68
N LEU A 777 -21.40 1.81 -2.16
CA LEU A 777 -21.93 2.50 -0.97
C LEU A 777 -23.32 3.08 -1.23
N LYS A 778 -23.53 3.70 -2.40
CA LYS A 778 -24.84 4.18 -2.82
C LYS A 778 -25.88 3.06 -2.90
N PHE A 779 -25.52 1.91 -3.45
CA PHE A 779 -26.38 0.71 -3.48
C PHE A 779 -26.84 0.30 -2.07
N LEU A 780 -25.92 0.25 -1.09
CA LEU A 780 -26.28 -0.08 0.30
C LEU A 780 -27.23 0.96 0.90
N ALA A 781 -26.99 2.25 0.65
CA ALA A 781 -27.86 3.32 1.12
C ALA A 781 -29.28 3.24 0.51
N GLU A 782 -29.39 2.87 -0.76
CA GLU A 782 -30.68 2.69 -1.46
C GLU A 782 -31.41 1.43 -1.00
N ALA A 783 -30.69 0.33 -0.73
CA ALA A 783 -31.27 -0.89 -0.19
C ALA A 783 -31.80 -0.70 1.24
N GLY A 784 -31.14 0.16 2.04
CA GLY A 784 -31.54 0.50 3.41
C GLY A 784 -31.23 -0.60 4.43
N SER A 785 -31.72 -1.82 4.22
CA SER A 785 -31.46 -2.99 5.06
C SER A 785 -31.59 -4.29 4.25
N ILE A 786 -31.43 -5.46 4.89
CA ILE A 786 -31.66 -6.76 4.26
C ILE A 786 -33.04 -6.93 3.60
N LYS A 787 -34.04 -6.13 3.98
CA LYS A 787 -35.38 -6.13 3.34
C LYS A 787 -35.35 -5.60 1.90
N GLY A 788 -34.44 -4.68 1.59
CA GLY A 788 -34.30 -4.11 0.25
C GLY A 788 -33.45 -4.95 -0.70
N ILE A 789 -33.02 -6.14 -0.27
CA ILE A 789 -32.17 -7.04 -1.05
C ILE A 789 -33.01 -8.22 -1.56
N THR A 790 -32.87 -8.50 -2.86
CA THR A 790 -33.44 -9.70 -3.47
C THR A 790 -32.44 -10.85 -3.35
N TRP A 791 -32.67 -11.76 -2.40
CA TRP A 791 -31.72 -12.80 -2.04
C TRP A 791 -31.73 -14.01 -2.98
N GLN A 792 -30.54 -14.53 -3.28
CA GLN A 792 -30.34 -15.87 -3.82
C GLN A 792 -30.14 -16.85 -2.65
N ILE A 793 -30.93 -17.91 -2.59
CA ILE A 793 -30.72 -18.98 -1.60
C ILE A 793 -29.66 -19.94 -2.15
N LEU A 794 -28.53 -20.05 -1.47
CA LEU A 794 -27.46 -20.98 -1.85
C LEU A 794 -27.71 -22.37 -1.25
N GLN A 795 -27.39 -23.39 -2.04
CA GLN A 795 -27.36 -24.78 -1.63
C GLN A 795 -25.91 -25.27 -1.68
N PRO A 796 -25.26 -25.45 -0.51
CA PRO A 796 -23.90 -25.95 -0.47
C PRO A 796 -23.79 -27.34 -1.10
N ASP A 797 -22.66 -27.61 -1.77
CA ASP A 797 -22.33 -28.97 -2.20
C ASP A 797 -21.85 -29.86 -1.03
N GLU A 798 -21.53 -31.12 -1.32
CA GLU A 798 -21.02 -32.09 -0.33
C GLU A 798 -19.69 -31.67 0.31
N ASN A 799 -18.94 -30.76 -0.33
CA ASN A 799 -17.69 -30.18 0.16
C ASN A 799 -17.91 -28.84 0.88
N TYR A 800 -19.16 -28.47 1.15
CA TYR A 800 -19.54 -27.20 1.77
C TYR A 800 -19.09 -25.98 0.97
N THR A 801 -18.97 -26.10 -0.35
CA THR A 801 -18.81 -24.97 -1.28
C THR A 801 -20.15 -24.26 -1.40
N TRP A 802 -20.20 -22.95 -1.08
CA TRP A 802 -21.45 -22.19 -1.17
C TRP A 802 -21.78 -21.73 -2.59
N ILE A 803 -20.77 -21.22 -3.32
CA ILE A 803 -20.94 -20.75 -4.70
C ILE A 803 -20.70 -21.92 -5.67
N THR A 804 -21.75 -22.64 -6.01
CA THR A 804 -21.71 -23.84 -6.86
C THR A 804 -22.05 -23.58 -8.32
N GLU A 805 -22.47 -22.37 -8.66
CA GLU A 805 -22.71 -21.94 -10.04
C GLU A 805 -21.47 -22.16 -10.91
N GLY A 806 -21.66 -22.76 -12.09
CA GLY A 806 -20.59 -23.13 -13.02
C GLY A 806 -19.73 -24.34 -12.60
N LEU A 807 -20.04 -25.03 -11.50
CA LEU A 807 -19.39 -26.30 -11.16
C LEU A 807 -20.03 -27.48 -11.87
N HIS A 808 -19.19 -28.25 -12.56
CA HIS A 808 -19.57 -29.47 -13.28
C HIS A 808 -19.19 -30.71 -12.46
N LYS A 809 -20.16 -31.59 -12.18
CA LYS A 809 -19.97 -32.77 -11.30
C LYS A 809 -19.18 -33.87 -12.01
N GLU A 810 -19.39 -34.02 -13.31
CA GLU A 810 -18.71 -34.95 -14.21
C GLU A 810 -17.18 -34.74 -14.21
N PHE A 811 -16.71 -33.53 -13.91
CA PHE A 811 -15.29 -33.24 -13.76
C PHE A 811 -14.60 -34.16 -12.75
N ALA A 812 -15.28 -34.51 -11.65
CA ALA A 812 -14.75 -35.42 -10.64
C ALA A 812 -14.63 -36.88 -11.13
N MET A 813 -15.31 -37.23 -12.23
CA MET A 813 -15.27 -38.57 -12.84
C MET A 813 -14.10 -38.76 -13.81
N PHE A 814 -13.49 -37.67 -14.27
CA PHE A 814 -12.34 -37.70 -15.17
C PHE A 814 -11.04 -38.14 -14.47
N LEU A 815 -9.99 -38.38 -15.25
CA LEU A 815 -8.71 -38.86 -14.74
C LEU A 815 -7.94 -37.72 -14.06
N ALA A 816 -7.87 -37.72 -12.73
CA ALA A 816 -7.11 -36.71 -11.99
C ALA A 816 -5.64 -36.66 -12.43
N MET A 817 -5.12 -35.45 -12.73
CA MET A 817 -3.69 -35.29 -13.07
C MET A 817 -2.79 -35.79 -11.94
N GLY A 818 -3.10 -35.50 -10.70
CA GLY A 818 -2.34 -35.98 -9.54
C GLY A 818 -3.19 -35.94 -8.28
N ASN A 819 -2.95 -36.87 -7.37
CA ASN A 819 -3.54 -36.86 -6.04
C ASN A 819 -2.48 -37.16 -4.97
N LYS A 820 -2.75 -36.78 -3.72
CA LYS A 820 -1.76 -36.87 -2.63
C LYS A 820 -1.48 -38.30 -2.20
N ASP A 821 -2.49 -39.17 -2.23
CA ASP A 821 -2.37 -40.57 -1.82
C ASP A 821 -1.44 -41.31 -2.78
N ALA A 822 -1.64 -41.10 -4.08
CA ALA A 822 -0.73 -41.59 -5.13
C ALA A 822 0.67 -41.03 -4.94
N LYS A 823 0.84 -39.76 -4.58
CA LYS A 823 2.17 -39.17 -4.32
C LYS A 823 2.86 -39.78 -3.10
N ALA A 824 2.11 -40.14 -2.05
CA ALA A 824 2.65 -40.68 -0.80
C ALA A 824 2.98 -42.18 -0.87
N ALA A 825 2.33 -42.94 -1.76
CA ALA A 825 2.53 -44.38 -1.84
C ALA A 825 3.99 -44.76 -2.21
N ASN A 826 4.57 -45.78 -1.57
CA ASN A 826 5.92 -46.25 -1.90
C ASN A 826 5.98 -47.04 -3.22
N ASN A 827 4.87 -47.66 -3.63
CA ASN A 827 4.75 -48.36 -4.91
C ASN A 827 3.33 -48.19 -5.47
N VAL A 828 3.19 -47.57 -6.64
CA VAL A 828 1.87 -47.42 -7.32
C VAL A 828 1.52 -48.69 -8.09
N ASP A 829 2.53 -49.48 -8.45
CA ASP A 829 2.41 -50.63 -9.34
C ASP A 829 2.23 -51.95 -8.58
N ALA A 830 2.32 -51.94 -7.24
CA ALA A 830 2.01 -53.10 -6.39
C ALA A 830 0.48 -53.24 -6.24
N GLY A 831 -0.17 -53.66 -7.32
CA GLY A 831 -1.47 -54.35 -7.35
C GLY A 831 -2.51 -53.95 -6.28
N GLY A 832 -3.18 -52.81 -6.47
CA GLY A 832 -4.38 -52.45 -5.73
C GLY A 832 -5.03 -51.22 -6.35
N ALA A 833 -6.36 -51.22 -6.48
CA ALA A 833 -7.16 -50.21 -7.18
C ALA A 833 -7.21 -48.80 -6.53
N GLU A 834 -6.25 -48.43 -5.67
CA GLU A 834 -6.39 -47.32 -4.72
C GLU A 834 -5.80 -45.97 -5.18
N PHE A 835 -4.97 -45.92 -6.23
CA PHE A 835 -4.30 -44.67 -6.65
C PHE A 835 -4.59 -44.28 -8.11
N ARG A 836 -5.79 -43.74 -8.36
CA ARG A 836 -6.27 -43.31 -9.69
C ARG A 836 -5.76 -41.91 -10.07
N SER A 837 -4.54 -41.80 -10.61
CA SER A 837 -4.02 -40.54 -11.17
C SER A 837 -3.11 -40.74 -12.38
N ILE A 838 -3.02 -39.70 -13.24
CA ILE A 838 -2.15 -39.71 -14.43
C ILE A 838 -0.67 -39.67 -14.04
N PHE A 839 -0.29 -38.72 -13.20
CA PHE A 839 1.08 -38.55 -12.73
C PHE A 839 1.25 -39.16 -11.33
N LYS A 840 2.40 -39.81 -11.11
CA LYS A 840 2.82 -40.29 -9.79
C LYS A 840 3.33 -39.14 -8.92
N ALA A 841 4.29 -38.37 -9.43
CA ALA A 841 4.92 -37.27 -8.71
C ALA A 841 4.58 -35.92 -9.35
N TYR A 842 4.41 -34.91 -8.51
CA TYR A 842 4.29 -33.51 -8.92
C TYR A 842 4.82 -32.62 -7.79
N SER A 843 5.23 -31.40 -8.12
CA SER A 843 5.84 -30.47 -7.18
C SER A 843 5.15 -29.11 -7.22
N PRO A 844 4.99 -28.40 -6.09
CA PRO A 844 4.89 -26.94 -6.19
C PRO A 844 6.19 -26.37 -6.78
N GLY A 845 6.11 -25.21 -7.42
CA GLY A 845 7.28 -24.45 -7.88
C GLY A 845 8.22 -24.06 -6.72
N ILE A 846 9.43 -23.61 -7.06
CA ILE A 846 10.44 -23.21 -6.07
C ILE A 846 10.00 -21.97 -5.31
N GLN A 847 10.16 -21.98 -3.99
CA GLN A 847 9.89 -20.83 -3.13
C GLN A 847 11.15 -20.42 -2.40
N THR A 848 11.70 -19.25 -2.72
CA THR A 848 12.89 -18.75 -2.02
C THR A 848 12.54 -17.89 -0.80
N ASN A 849 11.44 -17.13 -0.86
CA ASN A 849 11.09 -16.02 0.05
C ASN A 849 12.12 -14.88 0.06
N ARG A 850 13.05 -14.85 -0.89
CA ARG A 850 14.14 -13.87 -1.01
C ARG A 850 14.59 -13.73 -2.46
N ASP A 851 13.63 -13.57 -3.36
CA ASP A 851 13.88 -13.67 -4.81
C ASP A 851 14.93 -12.67 -5.31
N SER A 852 14.99 -11.45 -4.75
CA SER A 852 16.01 -10.45 -5.10
C SER A 852 17.45 -10.92 -4.82
N TRP A 853 17.61 -11.86 -3.90
CA TRP A 853 18.89 -12.48 -3.54
C TRP A 853 19.17 -13.77 -4.30
N MET A 854 18.14 -14.59 -4.54
CA MET A 854 18.30 -15.97 -5.04
C MET A 854 17.96 -16.14 -6.52
N TYR A 855 17.47 -15.09 -7.18
CA TYR A 855 17.31 -15.03 -8.63
C TYR A 855 18.05 -13.82 -9.22
N ASP A 856 18.67 -14.01 -10.39
CA ASP A 856 19.24 -12.92 -11.19
C ASP A 856 19.27 -13.31 -12.68
N PHE A 857 19.27 -12.32 -13.57
CA PHE A 857 19.56 -12.56 -14.99
C PHE A 857 21.04 -12.85 -15.22
N ASP A 858 21.92 -12.33 -14.36
CA ASP A 858 23.37 -12.51 -14.42
C ASP A 858 23.85 -13.54 -13.39
N LYS A 859 24.50 -14.60 -13.89
CA LYS A 859 25.02 -15.71 -13.09
C LYS A 859 26.07 -15.25 -12.06
N ASN A 860 26.94 -14.32 -12.42
CA ASN A 860 28.02 -13.83 -11.56
C ASN A 860 27.46 -12.93 -10.46
N LYS A 861 26.53 -12.03 -10.80
CA LYS A 861 25.82 -11.20 -9.80
C LYS A 861 25.05 -12.07 -8.81
N LEU A 862 24.39 -13.13 -9.27
CA LEU A 862 23.75 -14.09 -8.38
C LEU A 862 24.75 -14.77 -7.44
N ALA A 863 25.91 -15.19 -7.94
CA ALA A 863 26.95 -15.80 -7.11
C ALA A 863 27.45 -14.85 -6.02
N GLU A 864 27.67 -13.57 -6.36
CA GLU A 864 28.06 -12.53 -5.40
C GLU A 864 26.99 -12.29 -4.35
N LYS A 865 25.71 -12.16 -4.75
CA LYS A 865 24.57 -12.03 -3.86
C LYS A 865 24.46 -13.21 -2.90
N ALA A 866 24.59 -14.44 -3.41
CA ALA A 866 24.53 -15.67 -2.62
C ALA A 866 25.66 -15.75 -1.59
N LYS A 867 26.91 -15.46 -1.98
CA LYS A 867 28.04 -15.41 -1.04
C LYS A 867 27.80 -14.40 0.07
N ARG A 868 27.40 -13.17 -0.27
CA ARG A 868 27.18 -12.09 0.70
C ARG A 868 26.12 -12.42 1.75
N ILE A 869 25.00 -13.03 1.34
CA ILE A 869 23.95 -13.42 2.30
C ILE A 869 24.37 -14.65 3.12
N ILE A 870 25.12 -15.59 2.55
CA ILE A 870 25.70 -16.73 3.28
C ILE A 870 26.67 -16.25 4.36
N ASP A 871 27.56 -15.33 4.03
CA ASP A 871 28.51 -14.75 4.98
C ASP A 871 27.79 -14.03 6.12
N THR A 872 26.75 -13.25 5.80
CA THR A 872 25.90 -12.59 6.80
C THR A 872 25.18 -13.60 7.69
N TYR A 873 24.61 -14.66 7.12
CA TYR A 873 23.94 -15.71 7.87
C TYR A 873 24.89 -16.44 8.82
N ASN A 874 26.09 -16.81 8.37
CA ASN A 874 27.08 -17.51 9.19
C ASN A 874 27.64 -16.62 10.31
N LEU A 875 27.74 -15.30 10.09
CA LEU A 875 28.08 -14.34 11.14
C LEU A 875 27.00 -14.30 12.24
N GLU A 876 25.73 -14.26 11.84
CA GLU A 876 24.58 -14.30 12.76
C GLU A 876 24.53 -15.63 13.52
N MET A 877 24.85 -16.75 12.87
CA MET A 877 24.96 -18.07 13.50
C MET A 877 26.05 -18.10 14.56
N THR A 878 27.22 -17.53 14.25
CA THR A 878 28.31 -17.40 15.23
C THR A 878 27.89 -16.54 16.42
N ARG A 879 27.17 -15.43 16.18
CA ARG A 879 26.62 -14.60 17.26
C ARG A 879 25.63 -15.39 18.11
N TRP A 880 24.75 -16.16 17.47
CA TRP A 880 23.70 -16.96 18.12
C TRP A 880 24.27 -18.02 19.06
N GLN A 881 25.28 -18.77 18.57
CA GLN A 881 25.96 -19.80 19.35
C GLN A 881 26.71 -19.19 20.55
N LYS A 882 27.41 -18.07 20.36
CA LYS A 882 28.10 -17.35 21.46
C LYS A 882 27.15 -16.83 22.53
N ALA A 883 25.93 -16.45 22.15
CA ALA A 883 24.90 -15.99 23.07
C ALA A 883 24.17 -17.14 23.82
N GLY A 884 24.56 -18.40 23.58
CA GLY A 884 23.95 -19.56 24.25
C GLY A 884 22.57 -19.92 23.71
N SER A 885 22.27 -19.62 22.44
CA SER A 885 20.97 -19.88 21.78
C SER A 885 19.76 -19.33 22.56
N PRO A 886 19.60 -17.99 22.63
CA PRO A 886 18.46 -17.35 23.29
C PRO A 886 17.10 -17.93 22.86
N LYS A 887 16.05 -17.81 23.69
CA LYS A 887 14.71 -18.29 23.31
C LYS A 887 14.06 -17.45 22.22
N ASP A 888 14.39 -16.17 22.17
CA ASP A 888 13.79 -15.20 21.25
C ASP A 888 14.70 -14.96 20.04
N ILE A 889 14.51 -15.78 19.01
CA ILE A 889 15.25 -15.65 17.75
C ILE A 889 14.84 -14.41 16.96
N ASP A 890 13.59 -13.96 17.09
CA ASP A 890 13.05 -12.91 16.24
C ASP A 890 13.63 -11.53 16.61
N ASN A 891 13.77 -11.25 17.91
CA ASN A 891 14.47 -10.05 18.39
C ASN A 891 16.00 -10.16 18.37
N PHE A 892 16.53 -11.38 18.25
CA PHE A 892 17.96 -11.59 18.18
C PHE A 892 18.55 -11.25 16.80
N VAL A 893 17.90 -11.66 15.71
CA VAL A 893 18.49 -11.61 14.37
C VAL A 893 18.57 -10.20 13.78
N LEU A 894 19.56 -9.96 12.93
CA LEU A 894 19.74 -8.71 12.21
C LEU A 894 18.58 -8.46 11.24
N ALA A 895 17.77 -7.43 11.52
CA ALA A 895 16.61 -7.04 10.71
C ALA A 895 16.97 -6.05 9.57
N ASP A 896 18.08 -6.27 8.86
CA ASP A 896 18.54 -5.42 7.75
C ASP A 896 18.43 -6.17 6.40
N GLU A 897 17.38 -5.88 5.63
CA GLU A 897 17.12 -6.53 4.34
C GLU A 897 18.18 -6.21 3.26
N THR A 898 19.04 -5.20 3.46
CA THR A 898 20.19 -4.94 2.57
C THR A 898 21.31 -5.97 2.73
N LYS A 899 21.31 -6.70 3.86
CA LYS A 899 22.31 -7.72 4.20
C LYS A 899 21.71 -9.13 4.22
N ILE A 900 20.52 -9.29 4.78
CA ILE A 900 19.87 -10.59 4.92
C ILE A 900 18.34 -10.48 4.93
N LYS A 901 17.71 -11.34 4.14
CA LYS A 901 16.25 -11.50 4.14
C LYS A 901 15.87 -12.84 4.79
N TRP A 902 15.36 -12.75 6.01
CA TRP A 902 14.99 -13.90 6.81
C TRP A 902 13.73 -14.59 6.26
N SER A 903 13.63 -15.87 6.61
CA SER A 903 12.41 -16.67 6.46
C SER A 903 12.33 -17.60 7.66
N SER A 904 11.17 -18.16 7.98
CA SER A 904 11.07 -19.14 9.08
C SER A 904 12.02 -20.33 8.89
N ARG A 905 12.23 -20.80 7.66
CA ARG A 905 13.23 -21.84 7.33
C ARG A 905 14.68 -21.41 7.66
N LEU A 906 15.05 -20.17 7.31
CA LEU A 906 16.40 -19.66 7.56
C LEU A 906 16.65 -19.47 9.06
N LYS A 907 15.65 -18.99 9.80
CA LYS A 907 15.67 -18.91 11.27
C LYS A 907 15.72 -20.31 11.91
N GLU A 908 15.01 -21.29 11.36
CA GLU A 908 15.07 -22.69 11.82
C GLU A 908 16.48 -23.29 11.63
N CYS A 909 17.11 -23.07 10.48
CA CYS A 909 18.51 -23.49 10.25
C CYS A 909 19.47 -22.82 11.24
N LEU A 910 19.28 -21.52 11.51
CA LEU A 910 20.06 -20.76 12.49
C LEU A 910 19.92 -21.38 13.90
N ALA A 911 18.68 -21.62 14.34
CA ALA A 911 18.38 -22.20 15.64
C ALA A 911 18.98 -23.60 15.83
N ARG A 912 19.11 -24.36 14.73
CA ARG A 912 19.74 -25.69 14.70
C ARG A 912 21.27 -25.65 14.52
N GLY A 913 21.87 -24.48 14.34
CA GLY A 913 23.31 -24.33 14.12
C GLY A 913 23.79 -24.93 12.80
N ILE A 914 22.96 -24.91 11.76
CA ILE A 914 23.32 -25.43 10.43
C ILE A 914 24.12 -24.37 9.68
N GLU A 915 25.39 -24.62 9.43
CA GLU A 915 26.26 -23.75 8.64
C GLU A 915 25.90 -23.78 7.15
N ALA A 916 25.97 -22.63 6.48
CA ALA A 916 25.76 -22.53 5.04
C ALA A 916 27.09 -22.37 4.29
N HIS A 917 27.25 -23.06 3.16
CA HIS A 917 28.42 -22.95 2.30
C HIS A 917 28.02 -22.60 0.87
N PHE A 918 28.79 -21.72 0.24
CA PHE A 918 28.56 -21.38 -1.17
C PHE A 918 28.96 -22.56 -2.07
N ASN A 919 28.06 -22.94 -2.98
CA ASN A 919 28.31 -23.95 -4.00
C ASN A 919 27.94 -23.41 -5.38
N SER A 920 28.92 -23.26 -6.28
CA SER A 920 28.68 -22.77 -7.64
C SER A 920 27.75 -23.68 -8.46
N ASN A 921 27.73 -25.00 -8.18
CA ASN A 921 26.85 -25.95 -8.84
C ASN A 921 25.39 -25.82 -8.40
N ALA A 922 25.12 -25.09 -7.32
CA ALA A 922 23.76 -24.73 -6.91
C ALA A 922 23.16 -23.64 -7.79
N ILE A 923 23.94 -22.98 -8.66
CA ILE A 923 23.39 -22.03 -9.64
C ILE A 923 22.81 -22.80 -10.83
N ARG A 924 21.49 -22.77 -10.98
CA ARG A 924 20.71 -23.56 -11.96
C ARG A 924 19.85 -22.64 -12.83
N ASN A 925 19.42 -23.12 -13.99
CA ASN A 925 18.48 -22.34 -14.82
C ASN A 925 17.08 -22.40 -14.22
N ALA A 926 16.34 -21.31 -14.33
CA ALA A 926 14.99 -21.23 -13.82
C ALA A 926 14.07 -20.36 -14.69
N PHE A 927 12.81 -20.74 -14.73
CA PHE A 927 11.72 -19.89 -15.18
C PHE A 927 11.17 -19.13 -13.98
N TYR A 928 11.57 -17.87 -13.85
CA TYR A 928 11.06 -17.01 -12.78
C TYR A 928 9.61 -16.64 -13.06
N ARG A 929 9.27 -16.33 -14.32
CA ARG A 929 7.91 -16.09 -14.82
C ARG A 929 7.79 -16.71 -16.22
N PRO A 930 6.59 -16.83 -16.79
CA PRO A 930 6.47 -17.30 -18.18
C PRO A 930 7.36 -16.51 -19.13
N TYR A 931 8.09 -17.22 -20.00
CA TYR A 931 9.08 -16.68 -20.95
C TYR A 931 10.18 -15.78 -20.34
N THR A 932 10.42 -15.91 -19.03
CA THR A 932 11.44 -15.15 -18.29
C THR A 932 12.44 -16.11 -17.65
N ARG A 933 13.55 -16.33 -18.35
CA ARG A 933 14.66 -17.14 -17.84
C ARG A 933 15.57 -16.32 -16.94
N LYS A 934 15.88 -16.87 -15.77
CA LYS A 934 16.85 -16.36 -14.79
C LYS A 934 17.71 -17.51 -14.29
N TYR A 935 18.78 -17.18 -13.60
CA TYR A 935 19.51 -18.12 -12.76
C TYR A 935 18.87 -18.15 -11.37
N LEU A 936 18.83 -19.34 -10.76
CA LEU A 936 18.40 -19.60 -9.39
C LEU A 936 19.57 -20.18 -8.59
N TYR A 937 19.77 -19.70 -7.36
CA TYR A 937 20.63 -20.39 -6.39
C TYR A 937 19.81 -21.43 -5.61
N PHE A 938 19.86 -22.69 -6.06
CA PHE A 938 19.09 -23.81 -5.55
C PHE A 938 19.81 -24.49 -4.37
N ASP A 939 19.53 -24.03 -3.15
CA ASP A 939 20.15 -24.49 -1.92
C ASP A 939 19.13 -24.71 -0.78
N SER A 940 19.37 -25.74 0.04
CA SER A 940 18.42 -26.23 1.06
C SER A 940 18.27 -25.34 2.29
N ILE A 941 19.18 -24.38 2.47
CA ILE A 941 19.15 -23.36 3.52
C ILE A 941 18.60 -22.05 2.92
N MET A 942 19.08 -21.67 1.73
CA MET A 942 18.74 -20.40 1.08
C MET A 942 17.41 -20.42 0.32
N ASN A 943 16.80 -21.58 0.10
CA ASN A 943 15.42 -21.67 -0.39
C ASN A 943 14.46 -22.04 0.75
N HIS A 944 13.29 -21.39 0.78
CA HIS A 944 12.28 -21.66 1.80
C HIS A 944 11.62 -23.03 1.62
N ARG A 945 11.26 -23.37 0.37
CA ARG A 945 10.75 -24.68 -0.05
C ARG A 945 11.31 -25.03 -1.43
N GLN A 946 11.89 -26.22 -1.55
CA GLN A 946 12.46 -26.74 -2.79
C GLN A 946 11.52 -27.68 -3.55
N GLY A 947 10.32 -27.94 -3.02
CA GLY A 947 9.43 -28.96 -3.55
C GLY A 947 10.11 -30.33 -3.62
N VAL A 948 9.82 -31.10 -4.67
CA VAL A 948 10.51 -32.37 -4.97
C VAL A 948 11.52 -32.24 -6.11
N PHE A 949 12.01 -31.02 -6.40
CA PHE A 949 12.89 -30.76 -7.53
C PHE A 949 14.26 -31.46 -7.45
N GLN A 950 14.69 -31.91 -6.28
CA GLN A 950 15.84 -32.82 -6.13
C GLN A 950 15.63 -34.18 -6.82
N SER A 951 14.39 -34.54 -7.14
CA SER A 951 14.03 -35.75 -7.88
C SER A 951 13.53 -35.46 -9.30
N ILE A 952 13.54 -34.19 -9.73
CA ILE A 952 13.16 -33.75 -11.08
C ILE A 952 14.39 -33.30 -11.86
N TYR A 953 15.23 -32.48 -11.22
CA TYR A 953 16.46 -31.91 -11.76
C TYR A 953 17.65 -32.07 -10.78
N PRO A 954 17.99 -33.29 -10.31
CA PRO A 954 19.09 -33.50 -9.36
C PRO A 954 20.42 -32.93 -9.84
N GLN A 955 20.73 -33.10 -11.13
CA GLN A 955 21.96 -32.65 -11.77
C GLN A 955 21.67 -31.73 -12.96
N PRO A 956 22.59 -30.84 -13.36
CA PRO A 956 22.39 -29.94 -14.51
C PRO A 956 22.00 -30.66 -15.81
N ILE A 957 22.57 -31.84 -16.08
CA ILE A 957 22.24 -32.64 -17.28
C ILE A 957 20.76 -33.07 -17.32
N CYS A 958 20.11 -33.17 -16.16
CA CYS A 958 18.69 -33.52 -16.11
C CYS A 958 17.77 -32.39 -16.59
N GLU A 959 18.26 -31.14 -16.66
CA GLU A 959 17.47 -29.99 -17.17
C GLU A 959 17.25 -30.10 -18.68
N THR A 960 18.24 -30.59 -19.44
CA THR A 960 18.12 -30.75 -20.89
C THR A 960 17.27 -31.95 -21.29
N ASP A 961 17.18 -32.95 -20.41
CA ASP A 961 16.56 -34.25 -20.71
C ASP A 961 15.10 -34.37 -20.25
N ASN A 962 14.60 -33.42 -19.45
CA ASN A 962 13.31 -33.51 -18.81
C ASN A 962 12.42 -32.30 -19.14
N THR A 963 11.14 -32.57 -19.32
CA THR A 963 10.11 -31.56 -19.59
C THR A 963 9.10 -31.57 -18.46
N VAL A 964 8.70 -30.38 -18.02
CA VAL A 964 7.77 -30.17 -16.92
C VAL A 964 6.60 -29.35 -17.43
N ILE A 965 5.38 -29.81 -17.20
CA ILE A 965 4.18 -28.98 -17.35
C ILE A 965 4.09 -28.09 -16.11
N TRP A 966 4.37 -26.80 -16.27
CA TRP A 966 4.19 -25.78 -15.26
C TRP A 966 2.76 -25.24 -15.32
N LEU A 967 1.98 -25.57 -14.31
CA LEU A 967 0.56 -25.29 -14.22
C LEU A 967 0.30 -24.25 -13.12
N LYS A 968 -0.49 -23.21 -13.42
CA LYS A 968 -1.14 -22.38 -12.41
C LYS A 968 -2.59 -22.79 -12.31
N VAL A 969 -3.04 -23.15 -11.10
CA VAL A 969 -4.44 -23.39 -10.74
C VAL A 969 -4.88 -22.42 -9.65
N GLY A 970 -6.18 -22.31 -9.33
CA GLY A 970 -6.65 -21.48 -8.22
C GLY A 970 -7.30 -20.16 -8.66
N ALA A 971 -8.20 -19.63 -7.82
CA ALA A 971 -9.06 -18.49 -8.14
C ALA A 971 -8.35 -17.13 -8.34
N GLU A 972 -7.05 -17.01 -8.05
CA GLU A 972 -6.37 -15.71 -8.13
C GLU A 972 -6.11 -15.27 -9.57
N TRP A 973 -5.67 -16.20 -10.42
CA TRP A 973 -5.36 -16.00 -11.84
C TRP A 973 -6.06 -17.09 -12.65
N PRO A 974 -6.51 -16.79 -13.88
CA PRO A 974 -6.97 -17.81 -14.82
C PRO A 974 -5.94 -18.93 -14.92
N THR A 975 -6.44 -20.16 -14.98
CA THR A 975 -5.62 -21.36 -15.11
C THR A 975 -4.80 -21.28 -16.40
N PHE A 976 -3.52 -21.64 -16.33
CA PHE A 976 -2.66 -21.78 -17.51
C PHE A 976 -1.67 -22.92 -17.34
N ALA A 977 -1.24 -23.49 -18.47
CA ALA A 977 -0.16 -24.47 -18.53
C ALA A 977 0.96 -23.96 -19.46
N LEU A 978 2.21 -24.20 -19.07
CA LEU A 978 3.39 -23.91 -19.89
C LEU A 978 4.40 -25.05 -19.76
N ALA A 979 4.81 -25.65 -20.86
CA ALA A 979 5.88 -26.63 -20.86
C ALA A 979 7.24 -25.95 -20.73
N VAL A 980 8.07 -26.44 -19.81
CA VAL A 980 9.39 -25.87 -19.49
C VAL A 980 10.43 -26.97 -19.24
N ASN A 981 11.70 -26.62 -19.40
CA ASN A 981 12.87 -27.50 -19.21
C ASN A 981 13.87 -26.95 -18.18
N ALA A 982 13.38 -26.18 -17.20
CA ALA A 982 14.18 -25.67 -16.10
C ALA A 982 13.31 -25.51 -14.84
N PHE A 983 13.89 -25.02 -13.74
CA PHE A 983 13.19 -24.88 -12.46
C PHE A 983 12.10 -23.80 -12.53
N PRO A 984 10.81 -24.11 -12.37
CA PRO A 984 9.76 -23.12 -12.30
C PRO A 984 9.65 -22.52 -10.90
N ASP A 985 9.44 -21.20 -10.82
CA ASP A 985 9.10 -20.52 -9.56
C ASP A 985 7.67 -20.86 -9.08
N LEU A 986 7.41 -20.67 -7.79
CA LEU A 986 6.09 -20.88 -7.19
C LEU A 986 5.02 -19.87 -7.70
N LEU A 987 5.43 -18.78 -8.35
CA LEU A 987 4.63 -17.60 -8.70
C LEU A 987 4.21 -16.79 -7.45
N PRO A 988 3.98 -15.47 -7.56
CA PRO A 988 3.72 -14.62 -6.39
C PRO A 988 2.44 -14.97 -5.63
N GLN A 989 1.44 -15.51 -6.32
CA GLN A 989 0.12 -15.87 -5.79
C GLN A 989 0.09 -17.32 -5.29
N GLY A 990 1.18 -18.07 -5.45
CA GLY A 990 1.21 -19.49 -5.17
C GLY A 990 0.38 -20.32 -6.16
N ALA A 991 -0.04 -21.49 -5.70
CA ALA A 991 -0.84 -22.46 -6.47
C ALA A 991 -0.24 -22.85 -7.83
N SER A 992 1.08 -22.68 -7.98
CA SER A 992 1.85 -23.28 -9.05
C SER A 992 2.12 -24.76 -8.74
N GLN A 993 1.89 -25.62 -9.72
CA GLN A 993 2.20 -27.04 -9.69
C GLN A 993 3.00 -27.43 -10.94
N CYS A 994 3.83 -28.45 -10.80
CA CYS A 994 4.83 -28.85 -11.79
C CYS A 994 4.75 -30.36 -11.96
N PHE A 995 4.40 -30.80 -13.17
CA PHE A 995 4.23 -32.21 -13.53
C PHE A 995 5.35 -32.63 -14.49
N PRO A 996 6.42 -33.27 -13.98
CA PRO A 996 7.54 -33.69 -14.81
C PRO A 996 7.21 -34.94 -15.61
N PHE A 997 7.82 -35.09 -16.80
CA PHE A 997 7.76 -36.35 -17.53
C PHE A 997 8.64 -37.42 -16.88
N TYR A 998 9.87 -37.06 -16.47
CA TYR A 998 10.79 -37.97 -15.78
C TYR A 998 10.95 -37.61 -14.30
N THR A 999 11.18 -38.64 -13.49
CA THR A 999 11.72 -38.53 -12.13
C THR A 999 13.03 -39.29 -12.02
N TYR A 1000 13.85 -38.90 -11.06
CA TYR A 1000 15.20 -39.42 -10.83
C TYR A 1000 15.43 -39.72 -9.35
N SER A 1001 16.38 -40.61 -9.07
CA SER A 1001 17.02 -40.67 -7.75
C SER A 1001 17.83 -39.39 -7.51
N LYS A 1002 18.09 -39.05 -6.24
CA LYS A 1002 18.76 -37.78 -5.87
C LYS A 1002 20.18 -37.64 -6.44
N ASP A 1003 20.83 -38.75 -6.77
CA ASP A 1003 22.13 -38.80 -7.43
C ASP A 1003 22.05 -38.59 -8.96
N GLY A 1004 20.84 -38.50 -9.53
CA GLY A 1004 20.59 -38.44 -10.96
C GLY A 1004 20.42 -39.80 -11.65
N SER A 1005 20.57 -40.90 -10.92
CA SER A 1005 20.35 -42.25 -11.44
C SER A 1005 18.86 -42.63 -11.48
N ASN A 1006 18.57 -43.84 -11.98
CA ASN A 1006 17.23 -44.43 -11.99
C ASN A 1006 16.16 -43.51 -12.58
N ARG A 1007 16.41 -43.00 -13.78
CA ARG A 1007 15.41 -42.22 -14.54
C ARG A 1007 14.16 -43.08 -14.79
N ARG A 1008 12.99 -42.54 -14.44
CA ARG A 1008 11.69 -43.22 -14.59
C ARG A 1008 10.67 -42.28 -15.20
N GLU A 1009 9.85 -42.79 -16.10
CA GLU A 1009 8.66 -42.09 -16.59
C GLU A 1009 7.65 -41.92 -15.46
N ASN A 1010 7.10 -40.72 -15.33
CA ASN A 1010 6.26 -40.32 -14.21
C ASN A 1010 4.77 -40.57 -14.44
N ILE A 1011 4.36 -40.87 -15.68
CA ILE A 1011 3.01 -41.34 -15.99
C ILE A 1011 2.83 -42.73 -15.38
N THR A 1012 1.73 -42.94 -14.66
CA THR A 1012 1.45 -44.20 -13.97
C THR A 1012 1.16 -45.32 -14.97
N ASN A 1013 1.46 -46.57 -14.60
CA ASN A 1013 1.07 -47.71 -15.44
C ASN A 1013 -0.45 -47.91 -15.44
N TRP A 1014 -1.14 -47.49 -14.37
CA TRP A 1014 -2.59 -47.43 -14.34
C TRP A 1014 -3.15 -46.52 -15.43
N ALA A 1015 -2.68 -45.28 -15.53
CA ALA A 1015 -3.12 -44.37 -16.58
C ALA A 1015 -2.81 -44.93 -17.96
N LEU A 1016 -1.59 -45.44 -18.17
CA LEU A 1016 -1.22 -46.11 -19.42
C LEU A 1016 -2.20 -47.23 -19.80
N LYS A 1017 -2.61 -48.04 -18.82
CA LYS A 1017 -3.62 -49.09 -19.03
C LYS A 1017 -4.97 -48.52 -19.45
N GLN A 1018 -5.47 -47.46 -18.80
CA GLN A 1018 -6.75 -46.83 -19.16
C GLN A 1018 -6.75 -46.30 -20.60
N PHE A 1019 -5.66 -45.62 -21.00
CA PHE A 1019 -5.53 -45.11 -22.37
C PHE A 1019 -5.40 -46.23 -23.40
N ARG A 1020 -4.65 -47.30 -23.10
CA ARG A 1020 -4.53 -48.46 -24.01
C ARG A 1020 -5.80 -49.27 -24.15
N GLU A 1021 -6.59 -49.37 -23.08
CA GLU A 1021 -7.92 -49.99 -23.13
C GLU A 1021 -8.88 -49.21 -24.03
N LYS A 1022 -8.72 -47.87 -24.12
CA LYS A 1022 -9.58 -47.00 -24.91
C LYS A 1022 -9.13 -46.80 -26.37
N TYR A 1023 -7.81 -46.66 -26.62
CA TYR A 1023 -7.25 -46.29 -27.93
C TYR A 1023 -6.20 -47.28 -28.48
N GLY A 1024 -6.07 -48.47 -27.89
CA GLY A 1024 -5.18 -49.51 -28.42
C GLY A 1024 -3.78 -49.59 -27.81
N SER A 1025 -3.06 -50.67 -28.09
CA SER A 1025 -1.80 -51.04 -27.40
C SER A 1025 -0.61 -50.13 -27.71
N GLU A 1026 -0.64 -49.43 -28.83
CA GLU A 1026 0.47 -48.60 -29.32
C GLU A 1026 0.65 -47.30 -28.52
N VAL A 1027 -0.38 -46.88 -27.76
CA VAL A 1027 -0.30 -45.69 -26.91
C VAL A 1027 0.88 -45.78 -25.94
N THR A 1028 1.72 -44.75 -25.95
CA THR A 1028 2.86 -44.60 -25.05
C THR A 1028 2.56 -43.60 -23.93
N LYS A 1029 3.38 -43.62 -22.88
CA LYS A 1029 3.32 -42.60 -21.82
C LYS A 1029 3.64 -41.20 -22.33
N ARG A 1030 4.43 -41.09 -23.41
CA ARG A 1030 4.74 -39.81 -24.05
C ARG A 1030 3.51 -39.25 -24.76
N ASP A 1031 2.72 -40.10 -25.41
CA ASP A 1031 1.47 -39.68 -26.05
C ASP A 1031 0.49 -39.14 -25.01
N ILE A 1032 0.35 -39.83 -23.87
CA ILE A 1032 -0.47 -39.35 -22.74
C ILE A 1032 0.02 -37.98 -22.24
N PHE A 1033 1.34 -37.76 -22.17
CA PHE A 1033 1.90 -36.49 -21.73
C PHE A 1033 1.56 -35.33 -22.70
N HIS A 1034 1.63 -35.57 -24.01
CA HIS A 1034 1.23 -34.59 -25.03
C HIS A 1034 -0.29 -34.36 -25.02
N TYR A 1035 -1.08 -35.43 -24.94
CA TYR A 1035 -2.53 -35.39 -24.84
C TYR A 1035 -3.00 -34.50 -23.68
N VAL A 1036 -2.43 -34.70 -22.48
CA VAL A 1036 -2.73 -33.86 -21.31
C VAL A 1036 -2.38 -32.40 -21.58
N TYR A 1037 -1.25 -32.13 -22.23
CA TYR A 1037 -0.85 -30.77 -22.55
C TYR A 1037 -1.83 -30.09 -23.52
N ALA A 1038 -2.34 -30.81 -24.53
CA ALA A 1038 -3.38 -30.32 -25.44
C ALA A 1038 -4.69 -30.01 -24.70
N MET A 1039 -5.20 -30.94 -23.88
CA MET A 1039 -6.44 -30.70 -23.12
C MET A 1039 -6.35 -29.48 -22.19
N LEU A 1040 -5.18 -29.21 -21.61
CA LEU A 1040 -4.94 -28.00 -20.80
C LEU A 1040 -4.94 -26.69 -21.61
N HIS A 1041 -4.85 -26.76 -22.94
CA HIS A 1041 -4.94 -25.61 -23.85
C HIS A 1041 -6.29 -25.52 -24.56
N HIS A 1042 -7.08 -26.60 -24.57
CA HIS A 1042 -8.37 -26.67 -25.25
C HIS A 1042 -9.36 -25.58 -24.73
N PRO A 1043 -9.90 -24.70 -25.61
CA PRO A 1043 -10.75 -23.58 -25.18
C PRO A 1043 -12.00 -24.03 -24.43
N GLN A 1044 -12.79 -24.92 -25.03
CA GLN A 1044 -14.04 -25.42 -24.43
C GLN A 1044 -13.82 -26.13 -23.07
N TYR A 1045 -12.78 -26.95 -22.92
CA TYR A 1045 -12.44 -27.56 -21.62
C TYR A 1045 -12.12 -26.50 -20.56
N ARG A 1046 -11.34 -25.47 -20.91
CA ARG A 1046 -10.95 -24.40 -19.96
C ARG A 1046 -12.12 -23.52 -19.58
N GLU A 1047 -13.04 -23.26 -20.50
CA GLU A 1047 -14.23 -22.44 -20.30
C GLU A 1047 -15.25 -23.20 -19.45
N LEU A 1048 -15.65 -24.40 -19.89
CA LEU A 1048 -16.64 -25.23 -19.22
C LEU A 1048 -16.25 -25.55 -17.78
N TYR A 1049 -14.99 -25.93 -17.55
CA TYR A 1049 -14.51 -26.30 -16.22
C TYR A 1049 -13.79 -25.17 -15.49
N SER A 1050 -14.00 -23.92 -15.89
CA SER A 1050 -13.29 -22.76 -15.33
C SER A 1050 -13.47 -22.63 -13.81
N GLU A 1051 -14.67 -22.87 -13.27
CA GLU A 1051 -14.92 -22.83 -11.82
C GLU A 1051 -14.35 -24.04 -11.08
N ASN A 1052 -14.34 -25.23 -11.68
CA ASN A 1052 -13.68 -26.43 -11.13
C ASN A 1052 -12.16 -26.21 -11.02
N LEU A 1053 -11.53 -25.68 -12.06
CA LEU A 1053 -10.08 -25.43 -12.14
C LEU A 1053 -9.58 -24.34 -11.17
N LYS A 1054 -10.48 -23.52 -10.63
CA LYS A 1054 -10.16 -22.58 -9.53
C LYS A 1054 -10.05 -23.25 -8.17
N ARG A 1055 -10.52 -24.49 -8.05
CA ARG A 1055 -10.66 -25.20 -6.76
C ARG A 1055 -9.83 -26.47 -6.69
N ASP A 1056 -9.69 -27.19 -7.80
CA ASP A 1056 -8.97 -28.45 -7.85
C ASP A 1056 -7.93 -28.50 -8.99
N LEU A 1057 -7.06 -29.51 -8.95
CA LEU A 1057 -6.20 -29.85 -10.07
C LEU A 1057 -7.04 -30.29 -11.28
N PRO A 1058 -6.53 -30.12 -12.51
CA PRO A 1058 -7.23 -30.56 -13.70
C PRO A 1058 -7.47 -32.08 -13.66
N HIS A 1059 -8.69 -32.48 -14.03
CA HIS A 1059 -9.04 -33.87 -14.30
C HIS A 1059 -9.27 -34.01 -15.79
N ILE A 1060 -8.53 -34.92 -16.41
CA ILE A 1060 -8.47 -35.02 -17.88
C ILE A 1060 -9.45 -36.09 -18.34
N PRO A 1061 -10.43 -35.77 -19.20
CA PRO A 1061 -11.35 -36.76 -19.73
C PRO A 1061 -10.63 -37.77 -20.63
N LEU A 1062 -11.30 -38.87 -20.94
CA LEU A 1062 -10.97 -39.69 -22.11
C LEU A 1062 -11.93 -39.31 -23.22
N LEU A 1063 -11.41 -39.04 -24.42
CA LEU A 1063 -12.19 -38.78 -25.61
C LEU A 1063 -12.89 -40.06 -26.10
N LEU A 1064 -14.02 -39.89 -26.77
CA LEU A 1064 -14.87 -40.98 -27.21
C LEU A 1064 -14.25 -41.77 -28.37
N ASN A 1065 -13.55 -41.09 -29.28
CA ASN A 1065 -12.98 -41.65 -30.49
C ASN A 1065 -11.43 -41.53 -30.51
N GLU A 1066 -10.78 -42.38 -31.30
CA GLU A 1066 -9.31 -42.46 -31.40
C GLU A 1066 -8.71 -41.31 -32.22
N GLU A 1067 -9.40 -40.84 -33.25
CA GLU A 1067 -8.94 -39.76 -34.14
C GLU A 1067 -8.76 -38.43 -33.37
N SER A 1068 -9.72 -38.06 -32.53
CA SER A 1068 -9.63 -36.89 -31.64
C SER A 1068 -8.50 -37.05 -30.62
N PHE A 1069 -8.24 -38.27 -30.13
CA PHE A 1069 -7.09 -38.53 -29.25
C PHE A 1069 -5.77 -38.31 -30.01
N GLU A 1070 -5.63 -38.85 -31.22
CA GLU A 1070 -4.43 -38.66 -32.05
C GLU A 1070 -4.22 -37.18 -32.41
N ALA A 1071 -5.29 -36.44 -32.72
CA ALA A 1071 -5.24 -35.00 -32.96
C ALA A 1071 -4.71 -34.25 -31.73
N CYS A 1072 -5.25 -34.53 -30.53
CA CYS A 1072 -4.73 -33.98 -29.28
C CYS A 1072 -3.24 -34.31 -29.06
N VAL A 1073 -2.82 -35.55 -29.32
CA VAL A 1073 -1.40 -35.95 -29.17
C VAL A 1073 -0.51 -35.16 -30.14
N SER A 1074 -0.93 -35.03 -31.40
CA SER A 1074 -0.20 -34.29 -32.43
C SER A 1074 -0.05 -32.81 -32.07
N VAL A 1075 -1.16 -32.13 -31.79
CA VAL A 1075 -1.15 -30.69 -31.43
C VAL A 1075 -0.43 -30.47 -30.10
N GLY A 1076 -0.66 -31.33 -29.11
CA GLY A 1076 0.00 -31.26 -27.80
C GLY A 1076 1.52 -31.37 -27.90
N LYS A 1077 2.04 -32.22 -28.80
CA LYS A 1077 3.47 -32.33 -29.11
C LYS A 1077 3.99 -31.03 -29.73
N GLN A 1078 3.32 -30.50 -30.75
CA GLN A 1078 3.72 -29.26 -31.43
C GLN A 1078 3.74 -28.06 -30.46
N LEU A 1079 2.70 -27.91 -29.64
CA LEU A 1079 2.64 -26.87 -28.60
C LEU A 1079 3.79 -27.00 -27.59
N MET A 1080 4.06 -28.23 -27.13
CA MET A 1080 5.12 -28.48 -26.17
C MET A 1080 6.51 -28.16 -26.74
N ASP A 1081 6.79 -28.60 -27.96
CA ASP A 1081 8.03 -28.32 -28.66
C ASP A 1081 8.23 -26.82 -28.89
N LEU A 1082 7.18 -26.11 -29.30
CA LEU A 1082 7.18 -24.65 -29.49
C LEU A 1082 7.48 -23.91 -28.18
N HIS A 1083 6.84 -24.29 -27.08
CA HIS A 1083 6.97 -23.58 -25.80
C HIS A 1083 8.28 -23.85 -25.08
N VAL A 1084 8.79 -25.09 -25.11
CA VAL A 1084 10.08 -25.43 -24.51
C VAL A 1084 11.23 -24.74 -25.27
N ASN A 1085 11.10 -24.61 -26.59
CA ASN A 1085 12.12 -24.05 -27.48
C ASN A 1085 11.79 -22.63 -27.95
N TYR A 1086 11.11 -21.84 -27.12
CA TYR A 1086 10.62 -20.51 -27.50
C TYR A 1086 11.75 -19.54 -27.90
N GLU A 1087 12.96 -19.69 -27.35
CA GLU A 1087 14.15 -18.88 -27.72
C GLU A 1087 14.82 -19.35 -29.02
N GLN A 1088 14.36 -20.46 -29.60
CA GLN A 1088 14.78 -20.98 -30.90
C GLN A 1088 13.71 -20.79 -31.99
N ALA A 1089 12.55 -20.22 -31.64
CA ALA A 1089 11.52 -19.90 -32.62
C ALA A 1089 12.04 -18.93 -33.69
N GLU A 1090 11.43 -18.96 -34.86
CA GLU A 1090 11.70 -17.98 -35.92
C GLU A 1090 11.30 -16.57 -35.44
N GLU A 1091 12.13 -15.58 -35.76
CA GLU A 1091 11.81 -14.17 -35.46
C GLU A 1091 10.62 -13.70 -36.30
N TYR A 1092 9.57 -13.20 -35.65
CA TYR A 1092 8.49 -12.52 -36.35
C TYR A 1092 9.02 -11.26 -37.06
N ASP A 1093 8.54 -10.99 -38.28
CA ASP A 1093 8.96 -9.84 -39.09
C ASP A 1093 8.36 -8.51 -38.57
N LEU A 1094 8.87 -8.04 -37.43
CA LEU A 1094 8.53 -6.75 -36.87
C LEU A 1094 9.43 -5.66 -37.47
N LYS A 1095 8.81 -4.58 -37.97
CA LYS A 1095 9.52 -3.43 -38.52
C LYS A 1095 10.19 -2.65 -37.40
N ALA A 1096 11.52 -2.64 -37.38
CA ALA A 1096 12.30 -1.87 -36.42
C ALA A 1096 12.51 -0.44 -36.91
N ASN A 1097 11.87 0.52 -36.26
CA ASN A 1097 12.15 1.93 -36.43
C ASN A 1097 13.21 2.35 -35.41
N SER A 1098 14.37 2.83 -35.89
CA SER A 1098 15.50 3.16 -35.04
C SER A 1098 16.04 4.56 -35.33
N ASN A 1099 16.26 5.37 -34.29
CA ASN A 1099 16.96 6.63 -34.41
C ASN A 1099 18.48 6.37 -34.53
N LYS A 1100 19.04 6.52 -35.72
CA LYS A 1100 20.45 6.22 -35.99
C LYS A 1100 21.41 7.19 -35.29
N ASP A 1101 20.94 8.33 -34.80
CA ASP A 1101 21.74 9.31 -34.05
C ASP A 1101 22.13 8.79 -32.66
N ILE A 1102 21.42 7.78 -32.15
CA ILE A 1102 21.72 7.13 -30.86
C ILE A 1102 22.62 5.90 -31.10
N PRO A 1103 23.74 5.74 -30.37
CA PRO A 1103 24.59 4.56 -30.47
C PRO A 1103 23.81 3.25 -30.33
N MET A 1104 24.17 2.23 -31.12
CA MET A 1104 23.46 0.95 -31.16
C MET A 1104 23.35 0.28 -29.77
N VAL A 1105 24.40 0.36 -28.96
CA VAL A 1105 24.41 -0.18 -27.59
C VAL A 1105 23.35 0.50 -26.71
N GLN A 1106 23.18 1.82 -26.83
CA GLN A 1106 22.17 2.57 -26.08
C GLN A 1106 20.76 2.30 -26.61
N ARG A 1107 20.59 2.12 -27.92
CA ARG A 1107 19.32 1.70 -28.54
C ARG A 1107 18.89 0.28 -28.17
N LEU A 1108 19.82 -0.61 -27.86
CA LEU A 1108 19.47 -1.98 -27.47
C LEU A 1108 19.35 -2.15 -25.96
N TYR A 1109 19.81 -1.17 -25.17
CA TYR A 1109 19.70 -1.19 -23.72
C TYR A 1109 18.25 -0.93 -23.26
N VAL A 1110 17.59 -1.97 -22.75
CA VAL A 1110 16.22 -1.93 -22.29
C VAL A 1110 16.18 -1.50 -20.82
N LYS A 1111 15.78 -0.25 -20.57
CA LYS A 1111 15.41 0.21 -19.22
C LYS A 1111 14.02 -0.27 -18.83
N LYS A 1112 13.04 -0.01 -19.71
CA LYS A 1112 11.64 -0.41 -19.54
C LYS A 1112 10.92 -0.29 -20.88
N MET A 1113 10.32 -1.40 -21.31
CA MET A 1113 9.51 -1.43 -22.53
C MET A 1113 8.14 -0.77 -22.32
N LYS A 1114 7.56 -0.25 -23.40
CA LYS A 1114 6.21 0.33 -23.38
C LYS A 1114 5.43 0.00 -24.65
N LEU A 1115 4.31 -0.69 -24.46
CA LEU A 1115 3.35 -0.99 -25.52
C LEU A 1115 2.51 0.25 -25.86
N SER A 1116 2.20 0.45 -27.15
CA SER A 1116 1.26 1.47 -27.59
C SER A 1116 -0.17 1.15 -27.15
N ALA A 1117 -1.04 2.17 -27.10
CA ALA A 1117 -2.41 2.01 -26.61
C ALA A 1117 -3.25 1.06 -27.49
N ASP A 1118 -2.98 1.05 -28.79
CA ASP A 1118 -3.58 0.17 -29.80
C ASP A 1118 -2.86 -1.19 -29.93
N LYS A 1119 -1.78 -1.40 -29.17
CA LYS A 1119 -0.96 -2.63 -29.14
C LYS A 1119 -0.27 -3.03 -30.45
N THR A 1120 -0.17 -2.12 -31.41
CA THR A 1120 0.48 -2.40 -32.72
C THR A 1120 1.99 -2.14 -32.72
N SER A 1121 2.50 -1.45 -31.70
CA SER A 1121 3.91 -1.08 -31.58
C SER A 1121 4.44 -1.17 -30.15
N LEU A 1122 5.73 -1.47 -30.03
CA LEU A 1122 6.44 -1.60 -28.76
C LEU A 1122 7.69 -0.72 -28.79
N ILE A 1123 7.72 0.25 -27.88
CA ILE A 1123 8.92 1.04 -27.61
C ILE A 1123 9.84 0.16 -26.76
N MET A 1124 10.98 -0.26 -27.34
CA MET A 1124 11.97 -1.11 -26.67
C MET A 1124 12.84 -0.29 -25.71
N SER A 1125 13.30 0.86 -26.18
CA SER A 1125 14.25 1.74 -25.52
C SER A 1125 14.16 3.16 -26.10
N GLU A 1126 15.06 4.04 -25.67
CA GLU A 1126 15.24 5.34 -26.31
C GLU A 1126 15.81 5.16 -27.73
N GLY A 1127 15.01 5.49 -28.74
CA GLY A 1127 15.41 5.40 -30.15
C GLY A 1127 15.26 4.04 -30.81
N LEU A 1128 14.54 3.08 -30.20
CA LEU A 1128 14.16 1.82 -30.86
C LEU A 1128 12.70 1.48 -30.60
N THR A 1129 11.92 1.32 -31.67
CA THR A 1129 10.52 0.89 -31.64
C THR A 1129 10.29 -0.24 -32.63
N LEU A 1130 9.64 -1.31 -32.19
CA LEU A 1130 9.17 -2.40 -33.06
C LEU A 1130 7.71 -2.14 -33.44
N GLN A 1131 7.38 -2.28 -34.71
CA GLN A 1131 6.04 -2.07 -35.27
C GLN A 1131 5.53 -3.30 -36.00
N GLY A 1132 4.21 -3.42 -36.14
CA GLY A 1132 3.57 -4.52 -36.85
C GLY A 1132 3.27 -5.73 -35.96
N ILE A 1133 3.06 -5.50 -34.66
CA ILE A 1133 2.66 -6.58 -33.74
C ILE A 1133 1.21 -6.99 -34.08
N PRO A 1134 0.96 -8.27 -34.42
CA PRO A 1134 -0.38 -8.77 -34.71
C PRO A 1134 -1.26 -8.78 -33.45
N GLN A 1135 -2.57 -8.59 -33.59
CA GLN A 1135 -3.48 -8.58 -32.43
C GLN A 1135 -3.62 -9.97 -31.79
N GLU A 1136 -3.53 -11.00 -32.63
CA GLU A 1136 -3.55 -12.42 -32.28
C GLU A 1136 -2.48 -12.76 -31.22
N CYS A 1137 -1.35 -12.04 -31.21
CA CYS A 1137 -0.30 -12.18 -30.20
C CYS A 1137 -0.82 -12.04 -28.75
N PHE A 1138 -1.88 -11.26 -28.54
CA PHE A 1138 -2.44 -10.99 -27.22
C PHE A 1138 -3.57 -11.93 -26.80
N GLU A 1139 -4.00 -12.83 -27.69
CA GLU A 1139 -5.01 -13.86 -27.42
C GLU A 1139 -4.42 -15.00 -26.58
N TYR A 1140 -3.16 -15.40 -26.84
CA TYR A 1140 -2.47 -16.39 -26.02
C TYR A 1140 -2.12 -15.85 -24.64
N ARG A 1141 -2.88 -16.28 -23.62
CA ARG A 1141 -2.78 -15.81 -22.24
C ARG A 1141 -2.26 -16.87 -21.28
N LEU A 1142 -1.31 -16.44 -20.45
CA LEU A 1142 -0.73 -17.19 -19.34
C LEU A 1142 -1.16 -16.51 -18.05
N GLY A 1143 -2.38 -16.87 -17.62
CA GLY A 1143 -3.12 -16.19 -16.56
C GLY A 1143 -3.71 -14.87 -17.08
N ASN A 1144 -3.41 -13.77 -16.39
CA ASN A 1144 -3.97 -12.45 -16.67
C ASN A 1144 -3.17 -11.61 -17.68
N ARG A 1145 -2.18 -12.20 -18.35
CA ARG A 1145 -1.23 -11.53 -19.24
C ARG A 1145 -0.98 -12.37 -20.47
N SER A 1146 -0.77 -11.73 -21.62
CA SER A 1146 -0.23 -12.42 -22.79
C SER A 1146 1.23 -12.83 -22.58
N ALA A 1147 1.75 -13.70 -23.43
CA ALA A 1147 3.17 -14.04 -23.43
C ALA A 1147 4.07 -12.79 -23.60
N LEU A 1148 3.68 -11.88 -24.50
CA LEU A 1148 4.41 -10.64 -24.73
C LEU A 1148 4.31 -9.68 -23.52
N ASP A 1149 3.15 -9.59 -22.87
CA ASP A 1149 3.00 -8.78 -21.64
C ASP A 1149 3.93 -9.27 -20.52
N TRP A 1150 4.19 -10.58 -20.44
CA TRP A 1150 5.17 -11.14 -19.49
C TRP A 1150 6.59 -10.68 -19.80
N VAL A 1151 7.00 -10.73 -21.07
CA VAL A 1151 8.32 -10.23 -21.50
C VAL A 1151 8.47 -8.75 -21.20
N ILE A 1152 7.45 -7.94 -21.52
CA ILE A 1152 7.44 -6.49 -21.25
C ILE A 1152 7.56 -6.19 -19.75
N ASP A 1153 6.86 -6.96 -18.92
CA ASP A 1153 6.83 -6.77 -17.46
C ASP A 1153 8.13 -7.20 -16.78
N GLN A 1154 8.80 -8.24 -17.29
CA GLN A 1154 9.93 -8.86 -16.60
C GLN A 1154 11.30 -8.37 -17.11
N TYR A 1155 11.44 -8.09 -18.40
CA TYR A 1155 12.68 -7.59 -18.99
C TYR A 1155 12.75 -6.06 -18.88
N GLN A 1156 12.86 -5.58 -17.63
CA GLN A 1156 13.13 -4.19 -17.29
C GLN A 1156 14.18 -4.12 -16.18
N VAL A 1157 14.95 -3.02 -16.16
CA VAL A 1157 15.85 -2.72 -15.04
C VAL A 1157 14.99 -2.40 -13.82
N SER A 1158 15.26 -3.08 -12.72
CA SER A 1158 14.51 -2.91 -11.47
C SER A 1158 15.41 -2.97 -10.25
N THR A 1159 15.01 -2.27 -9.19
CA THR A 1159 15.70 -2.25 -7.90
C THR A 1159 14.70 -2.62 -6.81
N ASP A 1160 15.01 -3.64 -6.02
CA ASP A 1160 14.21 -3.99 -4.85
C ASP A 1160 14.38 -2.91 -3.78
N LYS A 1161 13.26 -2.30 -3.35
CA LYS A 1161 13.29 -1.12 -2.47
C LYS A 1161 13.83 -1.42 -1.07
N ARG A 1162 13.70 -2.66 -0.58
CA ARG A 1162 14.11 -3.02 0.80
C ARG A 1162 15.58 -3.43 0.87
N SER A 1163 16.04 -4.22 -0.10
CA SER A 1163 17.42 -4.69 -0.16
C SER A 1163 18.37 -3.76 -0.93
N GLY A 1164 17.84 -2.85 -1.77
CA GLY A 1164 18.63 -2.04 -2.69
C GLY A 1164 19.26 -2.83 -3.85
N LEU A 1165 18.93 -4.11 -3.99
CA LEU A 1165 19.50 -4.97 -5.03
C LEU A 1165 18.89 -4.68 -6.39
N GLU A 1166 19.76 -4.42 -7.35
CA GLU A 1166 19.39 -4.26 -8.76
C GLU A 1166 19.27 -5.62 -9.48
N SER A 1167 18.39 -5.67 -10.47
CA SER A 1167 18.21 -6.76 -11.43
C SER A 1167 18.17 -6.14 -12.82
N ASP A 1168 19.16 -6.44 -13.65
CA ASP A 1168 19.31 -5.92 -15.00
C ASP A 1168 19.22 -7.07 -16.01
N PRO A 1169 18.22 -7.09 -16.91
CA PRO A 1169 18.08 -8.13 -17.94
C PRO A 1169 19.05 -7.97 -19.12
N ASN A 1170 19.73 -6.83 -19.25
CA ASN A 1170 20.56 -6.53 -20.41
C ASN A 1170 21.84 -7.38 -20.41
N ARG A 1171 22.16 -7.92 -21.58
CA ARG A 1171 23.30 -8.81 -21.79
C ARG A 1171 24.40 -8.08 -22.56
N LEU A 1172 25.56 -7.93 -21.95
CA LEU A 1172 26.72 -7.32 -22.61
C LEU A 1172 27.33 -8.22 -23.68
N ASP A 1173 27.19 -9.54 -23.52
CA ASP A 1173 27.62 -10.56 -24.48
C ASP A 1173 26.68 -10.66 -25.69
N ASP A 1174 25.41 -10.25 -25.54
CA ASP A 1174 24.41 -10.30 -26.60
C ASP A 1174 23.36 -9.19 -26.43
N ALA A 1175 23.71 -7.98 -26.91
CA ALA A 1175 22.84 -6.81 -26.80
C ALA A 1175 21.50 -6.96 -27.53
N GLN A 1176 21.40 -7.84 -28.54
CA GLN A 1176 20.16 -8.04 -29.30
C GLN A 1176 19.22 -9.07 -28.68
N TYR A 1177 19.66 -9.78 -27.64
CA TYR A 1177 18.93 -10.88 -27.02
C TYR A 1177 17.46 -10.52 -26.73
N ILE A 1178 17.19 -9.40 -26.06
CA ILE A 1178 15.82 -9.01 -25.68
C ILE A 1178 14.97 -8.66 -26.90
N MET A 1179 15.56 -8.01 -27.92
CA MET A 1179 14.86 -7.68 -29.16
C MET A 1179 14.48 -8.95 -29.93
N ARG A 1180 15.40 -9.91 -30.05
CA ARG A 1180 15.14 -11.21 -30.67
C ARG A 1180 14.08 -11.97 -29.89
N LEU A 1181 14.20 -12.01 -28.56
CA LEU A 1181 13.23 -12.64 -27.68
C LEU A 1181 11.80 -12.11 -27.89
N VAL A 1182 11.63 -10.80 -28.00
CA VAL A 1182 10.32 -10.19 -28.28
C VAL A 1182 9.74 -10.72 -29.59
N LYS A 1183 10.52 -10.72 -30.67
CA LYS A 1183 10.06 -11.22 -31.98
C LYS A 1183 9.73 -12.72 -31.93
N GLN A 1184 10.54 -13.52 -31.25
CA GLN A 1184 10.32 -14.96 -31.10
C GLN A 1184 9.07 -15.25 -30.28
N VAL A 1185 8.84 -14.50 -29.20
CA VAL A 1185 7.63 -14.65 -28.38
C VAL A 1185 6.39 -14.21 -29.15
N VAL A 1186 6.47 -13.22 -30.04
CA VAL A 1186 5.36 -12.89 -30.96
C VAL A 1186 5.03 -14.08 -31.87
N THR A 1187 6.03 -14.70 -32.49
CA THR A 1187 5.83 -15.93 -33.30
C THR A 1187 5.21 -17.04 -32.48
N VAL A 1188 5.74 -17.29 -31.28
CA VAL A 1188 5.24 -18.33 -30.37
C VAL A 1188 3.77 -18.06 -30.06
N SER A 1189 3.39 -16.84 -29.68
CA SER A 1189 2.00 -16.51 -29.41
C SER A 1189 1.07 -16.78 -30.59
N VAL A 1190 1.44 -16.34 -31.79
CA VAL A 1190 0.61 -16.50 -32.99
C VAL A 1190 0.46 -17.99 -33.35
N LYS A 1191 1.57 -18.74 -33.38
CA LYS A 1191 1.54 -20.19 -33.66
C LYS A 1191 0.79 -20.97 -32.59
N THR A 1192 0.87 -20.57 -31.33
CA THR A 1192 0.06 -21.18 -30.25
C THR A 1192 -1.43 -20.94 -30.48
N VAL A 1193 -1.85 -19.75 -30.91
CA VAL A 1193 -3.25 -19.47 -31.25
C VAL A 1193 -3.72 -20.31 -32.44
N GLU A 1194 -2.90 -20.45 -33.47
CA GLU A 1194 -3.19 -21.30 -34.64
C GLU A 1194 -3.40 -22.77 -34.23
N LEU A 1195 -2.47 -23.33 -33.45
CA LEU A 1195 -2.55 -24.70 -32.96
C LEU A 1195 -3.75 -24.93 -32.01
N VAL A 1196 -4.11 -23.93 -31.20
CA VAL A 1196 -5.28 -24.01 -30.32
C VAL A 1196 -6.58 -23.98 -31.13
N LYS A 1197 -6.64 -23.24 -32.24
CA LYS A 1197 -7.78 -23.27 -33.16
C LYS A 1197 -7.88 -24.61 -33.88
N GLU A 1198 -6.77 -25.16 -34.36
CA GLU A 1198 -6.73 -26.52 -34.94
C GLU A 1198 -7.24 -27.57 -33.93
N LEU A 1199 -6.86 -27.43 -32.66
CA LEU A 1199 -7.35 -28.31 -31.58
C LEU A 1199 -8.86 -28.19 -31.36
N GLU A 1200 -9.39 -26.96 -31.34
CA GLU A 1200 -10.82 -26.69 -31.14
C GLU A 1200 -11.69 -27.14 -32.33
N GLU A 1201 -11.14 -27.14 -33.54
CA GLU A 1201 -11.80 -27.68 -34.73
C GLU A 1201 -11.78 -29.21 -34.76
N ALA A 1202 -10.70 -29.83 -34.26
CA ALA A 1202 -10.52 -31.28 -34.28
C ALA A 1202 -11.21 -32.02 -33.11
N VAL A 1203 -11.43 -31.32 -31.99
CA VAL A 1203 -12.01 -31.89 -30.77
C VAL A 1203 -13.00 -30.90 -30.17
N THR A 1204 -14.17 -31.39 -29.80
CA THR A 1204 -15.26 -30.61 -29.20
C THR A 1204 -15.69 -31.21 -27.87
N ALA A 1205 -16.51 -30.48 -27.10
CA ALA A 1205 -17.01 -30.95 -25.82
C ALA A 1205 -17.84 -32.25 -25.92
N GLU A 1206 -18.49 -32.48 -27.07
CA GLU A 1206 -19.21 -33.73 -27.34
C GLU A 1206 -18.28 -34.95 -27.33
N ASP A 1207 -17.01 -34.77 -27.70
CA ASP A 1207 -16.02 -35.83 -27.73
C ASP A 1207 -15.64 -36.33 -26.33
N TRP A 1208 -16.03 -35.66 -25.24
CA TRP A 1208 -15.88 -36.18 -23.87
C TRP A 1208 -17.14 -36.19 -23.02
N LEU A 1209 -18.20 -35.48 -23.41
CA LEU A 1209 -19.51 -35.52 -22.74
C LEU A 1209 -20.46 -36.56 -23.36
N GLY A 1210 -20.30 -36.86 -24.66
CA GLY A 1210 -21.25 -37.65 -25.44
C GLY A 1210 -22.46 -36.84 -25.91
N ALA A 1211 -23.22 -37.40 -26.86
CA ALA A 1211 -24.35 -36.74 -27.55
C ALA A 1211 -25.61 -36.50 -26.67
N GLN A 1212 -25.51 -36.52 -25.34
CA GLN A 1212 -26.64 -36.34 -24.41
C GLN A 1212 -26.38 -35.22 -23.40
N THR A 1213 -26.17 -33.99 -23.85
CA THR A 1213 -26.16 -32.81 -22.96
C THR A 1213 -26.69 -31.52 -23.61
N GLU A 1214 -27.50 -31.60 -24.68
CA GLU A 1214 -28.16 -30.40 -25.24
C GLU A 1214 -29.33 -29.90 -24.37
N GLU A 1215 -29.91 -30.72 -23.48
CA GLU A 1215 -31.06 -30.30 -22.64
C GLU A 1215 -30.70 -29.44 -21.41
N SER A 1216 -29.41 -29.16 -21.15
CA SER A 1216 -28.99 -28.38 -19.97
C SER A 1216 -28.18 -27.12 -20.28
N LEU A 1217 -28.03 -26.75 -21.55
CA LEU A 1217 -27.26 -25.57 -21.97
C LEU A 1217 -28.13 -24.35 -22.37
N GLU A 1218 -29.45 -24.42 -22.20
CA GLU A 1218 -30.29 -23.20 -22.29
C GLU A 1218 -30.06 -22.31 -21.06
N GLU A 1219 -29.53 -21.10 -21.30
CA GLU A 1219 -29.40 -20.02 -20.33
C GLU A 1219 -30.72 -19.83 -19.53
N PRO A 1220 -30.70 -19.74 -18.19
CA PRO A 1220 -31.84 -19.16 -17.49
C PRO A 1220 -31.81 -17.65 -17.69
N ALA A 1221 -32.81 -17.15 -18.41
CA ALA A 1221 -33.09 -15.73 -18.62
C ALA A 1221 -33.33 -14.92 -17.34
#